data_AF-A0A2S7XYN1-F1
#
_entry.id   AF-A0A2S7XYN1-F1
#
_cell.length_a   1.000
_cell.length_b   1.000
_cell.length_c   1.000
_cell.angle_alpha   90.00
_cell.angle_beta   90.00
_cell.angle_gamma   90.00
#
_symmetry.space_group_name_H-M   'P 1'
#
loop_
_entity.id
_entity.type
_entity.pdbx_description
1 polymer ?
#
loop_
_entity_poly.entity_id
_entity_poly.type
_entity_poly.pdbx_seq_one_letter_code
_entity_poly.pdbx_strand_id
1 'polypeptide(L)'
;MQKRYRTIQPSSLQPEHTEPPGDTVPGSVNDGAAETQPGKRRRVNGIACDNCRARKVACNRARPVCARCTRLNVECEYASTSPEETRSMALKRRIDELQQQLSEHADILQHLRTLPETDAMSVVRRLRLTPNASRVLSSLRGGAHTGARLSERRTSRGMSPPTESDAEFELSVLHTSVYPALLPLDIASVDIDSVFPSADPVASPRSRLPSKTPSLEGVLPVTPKIAPAPPSPLRGSSQRRNRLIAGPPPDRQYCDARLKRLNIAYWTSIPVSDEFAACVLSHYLVSDHPIYACVDADLFLNDLVDRKLNYCSPFLVSALLSFACQSYTQFDARSSDFSVAFLDEAQRLCRSEQRSQTTNHLAALTYLALSTGASGREEIGSSIAIECRQLAEKMNLMGVKPTKELVSQLHSLPLKEMKSSAFAAWGAYAWLTYRRMYYPIEPFIEPPLLPIPGDAHRRTDHGTPLLWPPHPLPLYMGQTYQTLSKLWVIIQEINTMYTLENDRPIDSRVPLSYAESKYQSLLESSHSMLPEMRQGDDSPTHVLFFHALFHHTVLTLFQPFQGNVEELGLRSFTSPDATPSAIYNASLKQLKRLIYTHHNRKAQSPIICFFNTAVMKVSIEVLKCADYDPDWYFYFRLCFQFWKDTFVCYRPFQLIAQANLAAALDCGALSSNTANAMMQEIRAVGKHHMASDEAVVRGLLDFDLATRSLQEAQIVAMAQRFDELLLFNDLTTGDL
;
A
#
# COMPACT_ATOMS: atom_id res chain seq x y z
N MET A 1 -4.97 -63.44 16.92
CA MET A 1 -4.27 -63.55 15.61
C MET A 1 -3.56 -62.23 15.32
N GLN A 2 -2.39 -62.24 14.67
CA GLN A 2 -1.57 -61.03 14.47
C GLN A 2 -1.74 -60.46 13.05
N LYS A 3 -1.82 -59.12 12.94
CA LYS A 3 -1.32 -58.37 11.77
C LYS A 3 -0.45 -57.22 12.28
N ARG A 4 0.86 -57.34 12.08
CA ARG A 4 1.83 -56.27 12.37
C ARG A 4 1.89 -55.34 11.16
N TYR A 5 1.68 -54.05 11.37
CA TYR A 5 2.27 -53.01 10.53
C TYR A 5 3.54 -52.51 11.22
N ARG A 6 4.58 -52.18 10.45
CA ARG A 6 5.85 -51.68 10.96
C ARG A 6 6.09 -50.27 10.40
N THR A 7 6.55 -49.38 11.26
CA THR A 7 6.89 -47.99 10.96
C THR A 7 8.05 -47.90 9.97
N ILE A 8 8.06 -46.84 9.16
CA ILE A 8 9.24 -46.40 8.38
C ILE A 8 9.68 -45.06 8.98
N GLN A 9 10.98 -44.90 9.24
CA GLN A 9 11.62 -43.62 9.54
C GLN A 9 12.63 -43.27 8.43
N PRO A 10 12.91 -41.97 8.20
CA PRO A 10 13.85 -41.52 7.18
C PRO A 10 15.30 -41.52 7.70
N SER A 11 16.28 -41.42 6.79
CA SER A 11 17.66 -41.07 7.16
C SER A 11 18.37 -40.28 6.06
N SER A 12 18.89 -39.10 6.45
CA SER A 12 20.18 -38.46 6.07
C SER A 12 20.74 -38.59 4.64
N LEU A 13 21.12 -37.42 4.08
CA LEU A 13 21.91 -37.22 2.85
C LEU A 13 23.30 -36.61 3.14
N GLN A 14 24.13 -36.49 2.08
CA GLN A 14 25.40 -35.75 1.93
C GLN A 14 26.70 -36.42 2.41
N PRO A 15 27.89 -36.03 1.87
CA PRO A 15 28.17 -35.16 0.70
C PRO A 15 28.59 -36.00 -0.56
N GLU A 16 29.53 -35.77 -1.50
CA GLU A 16 30.68 -34.85 -1.75
C GLU A 16 30.96 -34.60 -3.28
N HIS A 17 31.87 -33.65 -3.51
CA HIS A 17 32.81 -33.28 -4.61
C HIS A 17 33.27 -34.33 -5.68
N THR A 18 33.94 -34.00 -6.83
CA THR A 18 34.52 -32.72 -7.36
C THR A 18 34.67 -32.66 -8.91
N GLU A 19 34.47 -31.47 -9.51
CA GLU A 19 35.24 -30.82 -10.62
C GLU A 19 35.28 -31.33 -12.11
N PRO A 20 35.76 -30.51 -13.10
CA PRO A 20 35.36 -30.50 -14.53
C PRO A 20 36.57 -30.75 -15.51
N PRO A 21 36.70 -30.20 -16.75
CA PRO A 21 35.78 -29.55 -17.73
C PRO A 21 35.93 -30.06 -19.20
N GLY A 22 35.25 -29.40 -20.16
CA GLY A 22 35.80 -29.15 -21.51
C GLY A 22 35.09 -29.76 -22.74
N ASP A 23 34.84 -28.92 -23.76
CA ASP A 23 34.32 -29.28 -25.09
C ASP A 23 35.44 -29.57 -26.12
N THR A 24 35.20 -30.46 -27.11
CA THR A 24 35.27 -30.20 -28.59
C THR A 24 35.29 -31.48 -29.46
N VAL A 25 34.20 -31.75 -30.22
CA VAL A 25 34.06 -31.75 -31.71
C VAL A 25 35.34 -31.88 -32.59
N PRO A 26 35.40 -32.54 -33.81
CA PRO A 26 34.44 -33.40 -34.57
C PRO A 26 35.01 -34.70 -35.25
N GLY A 27 34.13 -35.53 -35.83
CA GLY A 27 34.16 -35.83 -37.29
C GLY A 27 34.73 -37.16 -37.86
N SER A 28 34.11 -37.63 -38.97
CA SER A 28 34.49 -38.76 -39.89
C SER A 28 34.40 -40.19 -39.30
N VAL A 29 33.80 -41.25 -39.88
CA VAL A 29 33.59 -41.73 -41.29
C VAL A 29 34.91 -42.28 -41.89
N ASN A 30 35.05 -43.53 -42.37
CA ASN A 30 34.09 -44.56 -42.81
C ASN A 30 34.55 -46.03 -42.55
N ASP A 31 33.70 -47.03 -42.87
CA ASP A 31 33.97 -48.47 -43.15
C ASP A 31 34.60 -49.39 -42.06
N GLY A 32 34.31 -50.71 -41.98
CA GLY A 32 33.27 -51.48 -42.69
C GLY A 32 33.50 -53.01 -42.82
N ALA A 33 33.43 -53.82 -41.74
CA ALA A 33 33.34 -55.30 -41.83
C ALA A 33 32.77 -55.97 -40.55
N ALA A 34 32.38 -57.25 -40.66
CA ALA A 34 31.71 -58.10 -39.65
C ALA A 34 32.64 -58.57 -38.50
N GLU A 35 32.22 -59.21 -37.39
CA GLU A 35 30.98 -59.97 -37.07
C GLU A 35 30.46 -59.71 -35.63
N THR A 36 29.19 -60.06 -35.31
CA THR A 36 28.68 -60.09 -33.91
C THR A 36 27.43 -60.96 -33.73
N GLN A 37 27.37 -61.78 -32.66
CA GLN A 37 26.22 -62.60 -32.20
C GLN A 37 26.27 -62.69 -30.63
N PRO A 38 25.14 -62.87 -29.91
CA PRO A 38 24.50 -61.70 -29.30
C PRO A 38 23.97 -61.83 -27.85
N GLY A 39 23.73 -60.69 -27.20
CA GLY A 39 23.02 -60.56 -25.92
C GLY A 39 21.52 -60.25 -26.06
N LYS A 40 20.66 -60.90 -25.27
CA LYS A 40 19.18 -60.82 -25.38
C LYS A 40 18.58 -59.59 -24.66
N ARG A 41 17.69 -58.84 -25.33
CA ARG A 41 16.76 -57.87 -24.69
C ARG A 41 15.37 -58.48 -24.42
N ARG A 42 14.72 -58.02 -23.36
CA ARG A 42 13.41 -58.51 -22.84
C ARG A 42 12.25 -57.75 -23.52
N ARG A 43 11.33 -58.45 -24.19
CA ARG A 43 10.20 -57.82 -24.92
C ARG A 43 9.06 -57.36 -23.98
N VAL A 44 8.44 -56.23 -24.31
CA VAL A 44 7.24 -55.67 -23.65
C VAL A 44 5.98 -56.44 -24.09
N ASN A 45 4.98 -56.55 -23.19
CA ASN A 45 3.72 -57.25 -23.45
C ASN A 45 2.63 -56.28 -23.96
N GLY A 46 2.54 -56.09 -25.27
CA GLY A 46 1.51 -55.24 -25.90
C GLY A 46 0.05 -55.73 -25.72
N ILE A 47 -0.89 -54.87 -26.10
CA ILE A 47 -2.35 -55.14 -26.05
C ILE A 47 -2.75 -56.29 -27.02
N ALA A 48 -3.77 -57.06 -26.65
CA ALA A 48 -4.43 -58.03 -27.53
C ALA A 48 -5.71 -57.42 -28.12
N CYS A 49 -5.98 -57.66 -29.41
CA CYS A 49 -7.18 -57.15 -30.10
C CYS A 49 -8.48 -57.56 -29.41
N ASP A 50 -9.50 -56.71 -29.53
CA ASP A 50 -10.68 -56.81 -28.68
C ASP A 50 -11.57 -58.02 -29.03
N ASN A 51 -11.53 -58.52 -30.27
CA ASN A 51 -12.15 -59.79 -30.67
C ASN A 51 -11.55 -61.00 -29.91
N CYS A 52 -10.23 -61.14 -29.91
CA CYS A 52 -9.53 -62.19 -29.15
C CYS A 52 -9.71 -62.04 -27.64
N ARG A 53 -9.78 -60.79 -27.14
CA ARG A 53 -10.00 -60.47 -25.73
C ARG A 53 -11.41 -60.83 -25.28
N ALA A 54 -12.44 -60.49 -26.06
CA ALA A 54 -13.83 -60.85 -25.78
C ALA A 54 -14.01 -62.39 -25.75
N ARG A 55 -13.38 -63.10 -26.69
CA ARG A 55 -13.37 -64.58 -26.72
C ARG A 55 -12.38 -65.23 -25.73
N LYS A 56 -11.66 -64.44 -24.89
CA LYS A 56 -10.67 -64.90 -23.88
C LYS A 56 -9.59 -65.86 -24.44
N VAL A 57 -9.07 -65.58 -25.63
CA VAL A 57 -8.13 -66.46 -26.36
C VAL A 57 -6.78 -65.78 -26.64
N ALA A 58 -5.74 -66.59 -26.78
CA ALA A 58 -4.40 -66.13 -27.14
C ALA A 58 -4.40 -65.34 -28.46
N CYS A 59 -3.87 -64.12 -28.40
CA CYS A 59 -3.66 -63.22 -29.54
C CYS A 59 -2.16 -63.09 -29.79
N ASN A 60 -1.72 -63.19 -31.05
CA ASN A 60 -0.31 -63.01 -31.39
C ASN A 60 0.12 -61.54 -31.48
N ARG A 61 -0.81 -60.59 -31.26
CA ARG A 61 -0.57 -59.13 -31.21
C ARG A 61 -0.01 -58.51 -32.50
N ALA A 62 -0.08 -59.23 -33.63
CA ALA A 62 0.29 -58.67 -34.93
C ALA A 62 -0.70 -57.55 -35.34
N ARG A 63 -0.16 -56.47 -35.90
CA ARG A 63 -0.89 -55.30 -36.40
C ARG A 63 -0.72 -55.21 -37.92
N PRO A 64 -1.71 -54.70 -38.68
CA PRO A 64 -3.01 -54.20 -38.21
C PRO A 64 -3.95 -55.31 -37.73
N VAL A 65 -3.89 -56.51 -38.30
CA VAL A 65 -4.77 -57.65 -37.97
C VAL A 65 -3.95 -58.79 -37.34
N CYS A 66 -4.48 -59.39 -36.27
CA CYS A 66 -3.82 -60.51 -35.61
C CYS A 66 -4.04 -61.83 -36.39
N ALA A 67 -3.06 -62.73 -36.41
CA ALA A 67 -3.07 -63.94 -37.24
C ALA A 67 -4.12 -64.99 -36.82
N ARG A 68 -4.87 -64.77 -35.72
CA ARG A 68 -6.11 -65.50 -35.42
C ARG A 68 -7.30 -64.88 -36.15
N CYS A 69 -7.43 -63.56 -36.13
CA CYS A 69 -8.53 -62.87 -36.81
C CYS A 69 -8.40 -62.95 -38.33
N THR A 70 -7.18 -62.87 -38.88
CA THR A 70 -6.91 -63.14 -40.31
C THR A 70 -7.40 -64.52 -40.74
N ARG A 71 -7.04 -65.58 -40.01
CA ARG A 71 -7.43 -66.97 -40.34
C ARG A 71 -8.91 -67.28 -40.14
N LEU A 72 -9.61 -66.48 -39.34
CA LEU A 72 -11.06 -66.61 -39.12
C LEU A 72 -11.88 -65.62 -39.97
N ASN A 73 -11.21 -64.76 -40.75
CA ASN A 73 -11.79 -63.64 -41.49
C ASN A 73 -12.79 -62.80 -40.66
N VAL A 74 -12.38 -62.43 -39.44
CA VAL A 74 -13.17 -61.59 -38.52
C VAL A 74 -12.50 -60.26 -38.25
N GLU A 75 -13.31 -59.24 -37.99
CA GLU A 75 -12.86 -57.90 -37.65
C GLU A 75 -11.97 -57.88 -36.39
N CYS A 76 -10.92 -57.04 -36.43
CA CYS A 76 -9.77 -57.12 -35.53
C CYS A 76 -9.33 -55.74 -35.04
N GLU A 77 -10.22 -55.05 -34.34
CA GLU A 77 -9.90 -53.76 -33.73
C GLU A 77 -8.94 -53.90 -32.54
N TYR A 78 -8.12 -52.87 -32.32
CA TYR A 78 -7.27 -52.69 -31.14
C TYR A 78 -7.52 -51.29 -30.58
N ALA A 79 -7.87 -51.17 -29.29
CA ALA A 79 -8.12 -49.89 -28.60
C ALA A 79 -6.95 -48.87 -28.52
N SER A 80 -5.84 -49.10 -29.24
CA SER A 80 -4.77 -48.15 -29.54
C SER A 80 -4.06 -48.62 -30.80
N THR A 81 -3.49 -47.71 -31.59
CA THR A 81 -2.63 -48.04 -32.75
C THR A 81 -1.20 -48.43 -32.36
N SER A 82 -0.70 -47.99 -31.20
CA SER A 82 0.70 -48.26 -30.80
C SER A 82 0.88 -49.67 -30.19
N PRO A 83 2.01 -50.36 -30.42
CA PRO A 83 2.23 -51.71 -29.87
C PRO A 83 2.69 -51.72 -28.40
N GLU A 84 3.10 -50.58 -27.84
CA GLU A 84 3.75 -50.50 -26.52
C GLU A 84 2.86 -49.91 -25.41
N GLU A 85 1.79 -49.19 -25.77
CA GLU A 85 0.85 -48.60 -24.81
C GLU A 85 0.04 -49.67 -24.06
N THR A 86 -0.21 -49.43 -22.78
CA THR A 86 -1.05 -50.30 -21.94
C THR A 86 -2.48 -49.78 -21.83
N ARG A 87 -3.45 -50.66 -21.54
CA ARG A 87 -4.86 -50.27 -21.36
C ARG A 87 -5.07 -49.17 -20.31
N SER A 88 -4.20 -49.11 -19.29
CA SER A 88 -4.24 -48.05 -18.26
C SER A 88 -3.84 -46.70 -18.85
N MET A 89 -2.81 -46.66 -19.70
CA MET A 89 -2.35 -45.45 -20.37
C MET A 89 -3.39 -44.93 -21.37
N ALA A 90 -3.95 -45.80 -22.22
CA ALA A 90 -4.99 -45.43 -23.18
C ALA A 90 -6.27 -44.90 -22.48
N LEU A 91 -6.67 -45.52 -21.36
CA LEU A 91 -7.81 -45.04 -20.58
C LEU A 91 -7.50 -43.73 -19.85
N LYS A 92 -6.30 -43.58 -19.28
CA LYS A 92 -5.88 -42.32 -18.63
C LYS A 92 -5.86 -41.19 -19.67
N ARG A 93 -5.20 -41.39 -20.81
CA ARG A 93 -5.19 -40.45 -21.92
C ARG A 93 -6.61 -40.02 -22.30
N ARG A 94 -7.58 -40.95 -22.34
CA ARG A 94 -8.97 -40.59 -22.67
C ARG A 94 -9.68 -39.81 -21.56
N ILE A 95 -9.32 -40.00 -20.29
CA ILE A 95 -9.76 -39.17 -19.17
C ILE A 95 -9.13 -37.78 -19.27
N ASP A 96 -7.82 -37.70 -19.51
CA ASP A 96 -7.07 -36.45 -19.67
C ASP A 96 -7.64 -35.62 -20.85
N GLU A 97 -7.93 -36.25 -22.00
CA GLU A 97 -8.61 -35.65 -23.17
C GLU A 97 -10.01 -35.11 -22.82
N LEU A 98 -10.82 -35.86 -22.06
CA LEU A 98 -12.16 -35.43 -21.67
C LEU A 98 -12.14 -34.32 -20.62
N GLN A 99 -11.16 -34.33 -19.70
CA GLN A 99 -10.94 -33.25 -18.74
C GLN A 99 -10.52 -31.96 -19.44
N GLN A 100 -9.66 -32.05 -20.46
CA GLN A 100 -9.30 -30.90 -21.30
C GLN A 100 -10.52 -30.35 -22.06
N GLN A 101 -11.34 -31.21 -22.69
CA GLN A 101 -12.56 -30.74 -23.36
C GLN A 101 -13.54 -30.04 -22.40
N LEU A 102 -13.64 -30.53 -21.15
CA LEU A 102 -14.53 -29.96 -20.15
C LEU A 102 -14.01 -28.62 -19.61
N SER A 103 -12.70 -28.46 -19.40
CA SER A 103 -12.11 -27.16 -19.03
C SER A 103 -12.19 -26.16 -20.19
N GLU A 104 -11.95 -26.57 -21.43
CA GLU A 104 -12.14 -25.73 -22.61
C GLU A 104 -13.60 -25.23 -22.73
N HIS A 105 -14.59 -26.09 -22.49
CA HIS A 105 -16.00 -25.68 -22.50
C HIS A 105 -16.34 -24.74 -21.33
N ALA A 106 -15.73 -24.93 -20.15
CA ALA A 106 -15.90 -24.05 -19.00
C ALA A 106 -15.28 -22.65 -19.24
N ASP A 107 -14.07 -22.58 -19.80
CA ASP A 107 -13.41 -21.33 -20.19
C ASP A 107 -14.30 -20.48 -21.10
N ILE A 108 -14.89 -21.09 -22.14
CA ILE A 108 -15.77 -20.40 -23.10
C ILE A 108 -17.01 -19.83 -22.38
N LEU A 109 -17.63 -20.61 -21.49
CA LEU A 109 -18.77 -20.15 -20.70
C LEU A 109 -18.41 -19.04 -19.72
N GLN A 110 -17.19 -19.03 -19.18
CA GLN A 110 -16.71 -17.95 -18.33
C GLN A 110 -16.49 -16.65 -19.13
N HIS A 111 -15.83 -16.71 -20.30
CA HIS A 111 -15.65 -15.54 -21.17
C HIS A 111 -16.99 -14.94 -21.62
N LEU A 112 -17.98 -15.78 -21.93
CA LEU A 112 -19.35 -15.34 -22.28
C LEU A 112 -20.09 -14.65 -21.12
N ARG A 113 -19.59 -14.73 -19.89
CA ARG A 113 -20.17 -14.09 -18.69
C ARG A 113 -19.40 -12.86 -18.21
N THR A 114 -18.16 -12.67 -18.64
CA THR A 114 -17.28 -11.56 -18.21
C THR A 114 -17.02 -10.52 -19.30
N LEU A 115 -17.13 -10.89 -20.58
CA LEU A 115 -16.95 -9.97 -21.70
C LEU A 115 -18.16 -9.02 -21.87
N PRO A 116 -17.95 -7.80 -22.41
CA PRO A 116 -19.03 -6.93 -22.88
C PRO A 116 -19.96 -7.64 -23.88
N GLU A 117 -21.23 -7.22 -23.94
CA GLU A 117 -22.27 -7.90 -24.74
C GLU A 117 -21.92 -8.00 -26.24
N THR A 118 -21.28 -6.97 -26.80
CA THR A 118 -20.75 -6.95 -28.18
C THR A 118 -19.76 -8.09 -28.43
N ASP A 119 -18.91 -8.35 -27.45
CA ASP A 119 -17.74 -9.22 -27.58
C ASP A 119 -18.14 -10.66 -27.26
N ALA A 120 -19.01 -10.85 -26.26
CA ALA A 120 -19.72 -12.09 -26.03
C ALA A 120 -20.51 -12.52 -27.29
N MET A 121 -21.21 -11.59 -27.96
CA MET A 121 -21.88 -11.85 -29.24
C MET A 121 -20.89 -12.19 -30.38
N SER A 122 -19.67 -11.67 -30.36
CA SER A 122 -18.60 -12.10 -31.28
C SER A 122 -18.17 -13.56 -31.04
N VAL A 123 -18.15 -14.01 -29.78
CA VAL A 123 -17.83 -15.39 -29.40
C VAL A 123 -18.97 -16.32 -29.79
N VAL A 124 -20.23 -15.95 -29.52
CA VAL A 124 -21.42 -16.71 -29.97
C VAL A 124 -21.44 -16.86 -31.50
N ARG A 125 -21.10 -15.82 -32.26
CA ARG A 125 -20.98 -15.90 -33.73
C ARG A 125 -19.86 -16.86 -34.17
N ARG A 126 -18.69 -16.83 -33.51
CA ARG A 126 -17.58 -17.77 -33.80
C ARG A 126 -17.95 -19.23 -33.47
N LEU A 127 -18.63 -19.48 -32.35
CA LEU A 127 -19.12 -20.82 -31.97
C LEU A 127 -20.12 -21.40 -32.98
N ARG A 128 -20.95 -20.56 -33.61
CA ARG A 128 -21.86 -20.98 -34.69
C ARG A 128 -21.14 -21.30 -36.02
N LEU A 129 -19.90 -20.82 -36.20
CA LEU A 129 -19.11 -21.01 -37.42
C LEU A 129 -18.06 -22.12 -37.30
N THR A 130 -17.72 -22.61 -36.10
CA THR A 130 -16.68 -23.64 -35.91
C THR A 130 -17.03 -24.55 -34.73
N PRO A 131 -17.26 -25.87 -34.95
CA PRO A 131 -17.67 -26.82 -33.91
C PRO A 131 -16.50 -27.33 -33.04
N ASN A 132 -15.41 -26.55 -32.91
CA ASN A 132 -14.21 -26.92 -32.19
C ASN A 132 -13.86 -25.84 -31.15
N ALA A 133 -14.07 -26.17 -29.88
CA ALA A 133 -13.85 -25.29 -28.74
C ALA A 133 -12.39 -24.79 -28.66
N SER A 134 -11.42 -25.70 -28.83
CA SER A 134 -9.98 -25.43 -28.75
C SER A 134 -9.53 -24.34 -29.74
N ARG A 135 -10.10 -24.29 -30.96
CA ARG A 135 -9.81 -23.26 -31.97
C ARG A 135 -10.49 -21.92 -31.69
N VAL A 136 -11.66 -21.92 -31.05
CA VAL A 136 -12.27 -20.68 -30.55
C VAL A 136 -11.44 -20.14 -29.38
N LEU A 137 -10.95 -21.00 -28.50
CA LEU A 137 -10.08 -20.64 -27.39
C LEU A 137 -8.68 -20.20 -27.81
N SER A 138 -8.06 -20.79 -28.84
CA SER A 138 -6.78 -20.26 -29.34
C SER A 138 -6.94 -18.86 -29.92
N SER A 139 -8.10 -18.56 -30.53
CA SER A 139 -8.50 -17.22 -30.96
C SER A 139 -8.88 -16.26 -29.81
N LEU A 140 -9.00 -16.74 -28.56
CA LEU A 140 -9.26 -15.93 -27.37
C LEU A 140 -8.00 -15.78 -26.50
N ARG A 141 -7.30 -16.87 -26.20
CA ARG A 141 -6.00 -16.84 -25.50
C ARG A 141 -4.91 -16.10 -26.28
N GLY A 142 -5.06 -15.96 -27.61
CA GLY A 142 -4.24 -15.07 -28.46
C GLY A 142 -4.95 -13.80 -28.94
N GLY A 143 -6.16 -13.48 -28.45
CA GLY A 143 -7.02 -12.44 -29.06
C GLY A 143 -8.19 -11.88 -28.25
N ALA A 144 -8.25 -12.08 -26.93
CA ALA A 144 -9.32 -11.57 -26.04
C ALA A 144 -8.94 -10.27 -25.31
N HIS A 145 -7.65 -9.95 -25.21
CA HIS A 145 -7.15 -8.62 -24.83
C HIS A 145 -6.33 -7.97 -25.96
N THR A 146 -5.75 -8.78 -26.85
CA THR A 146 -4.99 -8.38 -28.04
C THR A 146 -5.90 -8.29 -29.29
N GLY A 147 -6.74 -7.26 -29.39
CA GLY A 147 -7.70 -7.20 -30.50
C GLY A 147 -8.47 -5.91 -30.78
N ALA A 148 -8.38 -4.86 -29.95
CA ALA A 148 -8.93 -3.55 -30.32
C ALA A 148 -8.22 -3.05 -31.59
N ARG A 149 -8.96 -2.73 -32.66
CA ARG A 149 -8.33 -2.37 -33.93
C ARG A 149 -7.47 -1.12 -33.76
N LEU A 150 -6.39 -0.99 -34.53
CA LEU A 150 -5.56 0.21 -34.54
C LEU A 150 -6.36 1.49 -34.90
N SER A 151 -7.46 1.36 -35.65
CA SER A 151 -8.43 2.42 -35.87
C SER A 151 -9.21 2.77 -34.60
N GLU A 152 -9.71 1.77 -33.87
CA GLU A 152 -10.50 1.94 -32.64
C GLU A 152 -9.62 2.50 -31.51
N ARG A 153 -8.37 2.03 -31.33
CA ARG A 153 -7.40 2.66 -30.40
C ARG A 153 -7.15 4.13 -30.76
N ARG A 154 -6.95 4.47 -32.04
CA ARG A 154 -6.76 5.86 -32.48
C ARG A 154 -7.99 6.74 -32.27
N THR A 155 -9.19 6.22 -32.52
CA THR A 155 -10.44 6.96 -32.24
C THR A 155 -10.62 7.18 -30.74
N SER A 156 -10.41 6.16 -29.90
CA SER A 156 -10.50 6.31 -28.44
C SER A 156 -9.43 7.23 -27.86
N ARG A 157 -8.17 7.18 -28.35
CA ARG A 157 -7.11 8.13 -27.94
C ARG A 157 -7.42 9.56 -28.39
N GLY A 158 -8.07 9.73 -29.55
CA GLY A 158 -8.58 11.02 -30.04
C GLY A 158 -9.85 11.54 -29.33
N MET A 159 -10.48 10.75 -28.47
CA MET A 159 -11.63 11.14 -27.62
C MET A 159 -11.27 11.24 -26.13
N SER A 160 -10.04 10.87 -25.76
CA SER A 160 -9.54 10.85 -24.38
C SER A 160 -8.68 12.09 -24.11
N PRO A 161 -8.42 12.45 -22.84
CA PRO A 161 -7.34 13.38 -22.50
C PRO A 161 -6.00 12.92 -23.11
N PRO A 162 -5.12 13.84 -23.55
CA PRO A 162 -3.88 13.48 -24.22
C PRO A 162 -2.93 12.71 -23.29
N THR A 163 -2.41 11.59 -23.78
CA THR A 163 -1.32 10.83 -23.16
C THR A 163 -0.05 11.00 -23.96
N GLU A 164 1.12 10.93 -23.32
CA GLU A 164 2.42 10.99 -24.01
C GLU A 164 2.76 9.65 -24.68
N SER A 165 2.43 8.52 -24.04
CA SER A 165 2.72 7.16 -24.54
C SER A 165 1.45 6.34 -24.86
N ASP A 166 1.61 5.29 -25.67
CA ASP A 166 0.58 4.26 -25.89
C ASP A 166 0.46 3.32 -24.66
N ALA A 167 1.52 3.15 -23.88
CA ALA A 167 1.49 2.47 -22.57
C ALA A 167 0.64 3.25 -21.53
N GLU A 168 0.79 4.57 -21.43
CA GLU A 168 -0.05 5.42 -20.58
C GLU A 168 -1.52 5.42 -21.04
N PHE A 169 -1.76 5.37 -22.35
CA PHE A 169 -3.11 5.19 -22.89
C PHE A 169 -3.70 3.83 -22.50
N GLU A 170 -2.94 2.73 -22.65
CA GLU A 170 -3.34 1.38 -22.22
C GLU A 170 -3.68 1.33 -20.72
N LEU A 171 -2.85 1.94 -19.86
CA LEU A 171 -3.13 2.05 -18.43
C LEU A 171 -4.44 2.79 -18.15
N SER A 172 -4.66 3.95 -18.79
CA SER A 172 -5.86 4.75 -18.52
C SER A 172 -7.17 4.07 -18.94
N VAL A 173 -7.12 3.20 -19.97
CA VAL A 173 -8.27 2.44 -20.48
C VAL A 173 -8.51 1.12 -19.72
N LEU A 174 -7.46 0.41 -19.30
CA LEU A 174 -7.60 -0.91 -18.65
C LEU A 174 -7.62 -0.86 -17.12
N HIS A 175 -7.07 0.20 -16.52
CA HIS A 175 -6.86 0.32 -15.07
C HIS A 175 -7.37 1.66 -14.51
N THR A 176 -8.45 2.20 -15.07
CA THR A 176 -9.04 3.52 -14.75
C THR A 176 -9.39 3.75 -13.27
N SER A 177 -9.42 2.70 -12.44
CA SER A 177 -9.58 2.81 -10.98
C SER A 177 -8.35 3.40 -10.27
N VAL A 178 -7.16 3.22 -10.84
CA VAL A 178 -5.86 3.69 -10.31
C VAL A 178 -5.05 4.50 -11.33
N TYR A 179 -5.36 4.43 -12.62
CA TYR A 179 -4.86 5.38 -13.64
C TYR A 179 -6.04 6.14 -14.27
N PRO A 180 -6.71 7.06 -13.53
CA PRO A 180 -7.71 7.92 -14.12
C PRO A 180 -7.08 8.78 -15.22
N ALA A 181 -7.79 8.97 -16.35
CA ALA A 181 -7.31 9.79 -17.45
C ALA A 181 -7.25 11.28 -17.02
N LEU A 182 -6.08 11.89 -17.13
CA LEU A 182 -5.82 13.23 -16.58
C LEU A 182 -6.02 14.33 -17.62
N LEU A 183 -6.94 15.26 -17.34
CA LEU A 183 -7.00 16.54 -18.07
C LEU A 183 -5.70 17.34 -17.83
N PRO A 184 -5.05 17.92 -18.86
CA PRO A 184 -3.86 18.74 -18.69
C PRO A 184 -4.05 19.87 -17.67
N LEU A 185 -2.99 20.17 -16.92
CA LEU A 185 -2.90 21.38 -16.11
C LEU A 185 -2.07 22.40 -16.88
N ASP A 186 -2.66 23.54 -17.24
CA ASP A 186 -1.94 24.68 -17.79
C ASP A 186 -1.26 25.43 -16.65
N ILE A 187 -0.07 24.96 -16.23
CA ILE A 187 0.70 25.53 -15.12
C ILE A 187 1.19 26.94 -15.44
N ALA A 188 1.43 27.25 -16.72
CA ALA A 188 1.77 28.61 -17.16
C ALA A 188 0.62 29.62 -16.95
N SER A 189 -0.63 29.15 -16.91
CA SER A 189 -1.79 29.98 -16.54
C SER A 189 -2.03 30.11 -15.03
N VAL A 190 -1.31 29.35 -14.18
CA VAL A 190 -1.51 29.36 -12.73
C VAL A 190 -0.72 30.51 -12.09
N ASP A 191 -1.44 31.46 -11.49
CA ASP A 191 -0.87 32.46 -10.59
C ASP A 191 -0.29 31.78 -9.34
N ILE A 192 1.03 31.57 -9.35
CA ILE A 192 1.80 30.90 -8.30
C ILE A 192 1.65 31.62 -6.95
N ASP A 193 1.59 32.96 -6.93
CA ASP A 193 1.45 33.73 -5.70
C ASP A 193 0.04 33.61 -5.10
N SER A 194 -0.99 33.40 -5.94
CA SER A 194 -2.35 33.08 -5.48
C SER A 194 -2.48 31.68 -4.87
N VAL A 195 -1.69 30.71 -5.35
CA VAL A 195 -1.67 29.31 -4.87
C VAL A 195 -0.77 29.15 -3.64
N PHE A 196 0.30 29.93 -3.54
CA PHE A 196 1.26 29.93 -2.43
C PHE A 196 1.39 31.33 -1.78
N PRO A 197 0.31 31.87 -1.18
CA PRO A 197 0.34 33.19 -0.59
C PRO A 197 1.43 33.29 0.49
N SER A 198 2.40 34.17 0.24
CA SER A 198 3.50 34.46 1.17
C SER A 198 2.95 35.00 2.49
N ALA A 199 3.53 34.56 3.60
CA ALA A 199 3.09 34.93 4.95
C ALA A 199 3.66 36.31 5.36
N ASP A 200 3.08 37.38 4.82
CA ASP A 200 3.34 38.75 5.27
C ASP A 200 3.24 38.84 6.81
N PRO A 201 4.31 39.25 7.53
CA PRO A 201 4.34 39.16 9.00
C PRO A 201 3.32 40.04 9.76
N VAL A 202 2.51 40.86 9.07
CA VAL A 202 1.67 41.92 9.67
C VAL A 202 0.25 41.96 9.09
N ALA A 203 -0.47 40.82 9.10
CA ALA A 203 -1.89 40.74 8.72
C ALA A 203 -2.77 40.11 9.82
N SER A 204 -3.15 40.90 10.83
CA SER A 204 -4.16 40.48 11.83
C SER A 204 -5.56 40.40 11.17
N PRO A 205 -6.38 39.36 11.45
CA PRO A 205 -7.58 39.07 10.66
C PRO A 205 -8.69 40.12 10.82
N ARG A 206 -8.79 41.04 9.86
CA ARG A 206 -9.97 41.90 9.69
C ARG A 206 -11.08 41.11 9.01
N SER A 207 -12.23 41.01 9.68
CA SER A 207 -13.42 40.37 9.13
C SER A 207 -13.94 41.10 7.89
N ARG A 208 -14.11 40.37 6.79
CA ARG A 208 -14.82 40.87 5.60
C ARG A 208 -16.33 40.69 5.80
N LEU A 209 -16.99 41.68 6.43
CA LEU A 209 -18.44 41.82 6.27
C LEU A 209 -18.74 42.47 4.91
N PRO A 210 -19.74 41.99 4.15
CA PRO A 210 -20.19 42.65 2.94
C PRO A 210 -20.93 43.96 3.27
N SER A 211 -20.63 45.03 2.55
CA SER A 211 -21.14 46.37 2.81
C SER A 211 -22.51 46.62 2.18
N LYS A 212 -23.53 46.88 3.01
CA LYS A 212 -24.73 47.65 2.65
C LYS A 212 -25.17 48.54 3.80
N THR A 213 -25.10 49.85 3.61
CA THR A 213 -25.84 50.86 4.39
C THR A 213 -27.09 51.28 3.59
N PRO A 214 -28.10 51.88 4.23
CA PRO A 214 -28.09 53.34 4.38
C PRO A 214 -28.58 53.87 5.75
N SER A 215 -28.30 55.16 6.05
CA SER A 215 -29.10 56.15 6.82
C SER A 215 -29.86 55.76 8.11
N LEU A 216 -29.90 56.56 9.20
CA LEU A 216 -29.43 57.93 9.49
C LEU A 216 -29.38 58.15 11.03
N GLU A 217 -28.76 59.24 11.50
CA GLU A 217 -28.88 59.87 12.85
C GLU A 217 -28.44 59.04 14.10
N GLY A 218 -27.81 59.61 15.14
CA GLY A 218 -27.22 60.96 15.29
C GLY A 218 -26.61 61.23 16.69
N VAL A 219 -25.77 62.27 16.77
CA VAL A 219 -25.37 63.05 17.98
C VAL A 219 -24.29 62.46 18.96
N LEU A 220 -23.30 63.32 19.27
CA LEU A 220 -22.17 63.22 20.25
C LEU A 220 -22.56 63.94 21.58
N PRO A 221 -21.77 64.10 22.70
CA PRO A 221 -20.30 64.03 22.93
C PRO A 221 -19.87 63.18 24.18
N VAL A 222 -18.68 63.21 24.80
CA VAL A 222 -17.22 63.23 24.46
C VAL A 222 -16.42 63.50 25.77
N THR A 223 -15.70 62.49 26.30
CA THR A 223 -14.50 62.58 27.21
C THR A 223 -14.66 63.16 28.66
N PRO A 224 -13.63 63.16 29.54
CA PRO A 224 -12.29 62.51 29.51
C PRO A 224 -11.85 61.66 30.75
N LYS A 225 -10.85 60.81 30.51
CA LYS A 225 -9.69 60.34 31.33
C LYS A 225 -9.60 60.64 32.85
N ILE A 226 -9.08 59.64 33.60
CA ILE A 226 -7.89 59.72 34.48
C ILE A 226 -7.33 58.28 34.67
N ALA A 227 -6.04 58.12 35.00
CA ALA A 227 -5.34 56.84 35.16
C ALA A 227 -4.60 56.73 36.51
N PRO A 228 -4.34 55.50 37.01
CA PRO A 228 -3.28 55.31 38.02
C PRO A 228 -2.34 54.11 37.79
N ALA A 229 -1.06 54.35 38.10
CA ALA A 229 -0.03 53.50 38.77
C ALA A 229 0.17 51.99 38.45
N PRO A 230 1.43 51.49 38.51
CA PRO A 230 1.75 50.06 38.37
C PRO A 230 1.50 49.25 39.65
N PRO A 231 1.28 47.91 39.55
CA PRO A 231 1.04 47.05 40.70
C PRO A 231 2.33 46.50 41.34
N SER A 232 2.40 46.50 42.68
CA SER A 232 3.32 45.65 43.43
C SER A 232 2.77 44.21 43.55
N PRO A 233 3.64 43.19 43.66
CA PRO A 233 3.20 41.79 43.78
C PRO A 233 2.65 41.45 45.18
N LEU A 234 2.13 40.23 45.31
CA LEU A 234 1.69 39.56 46.56
C LEU A 234 0.36 40.01 47.20
N ARG A 235 -0.75 39.82 46.47
CA ARG A 235 -1.94 39.14 47.04
C ARG A 235 -2.77 38.47 45.94
N GLY A 236 -3.12 37.21 46.15
CA GLY A 236 -3.96 36.46 45.21
C GLY A 236 -5.43 36.88 45.34
N SER A 237 -6.08 37.13 44.20
CA SER A 237 -7.55 37.27 44.10
C SER A 237 -8.11 36.21 43.14
N SER A 238 -9.01 35.39 43.66
CA SER A 238 -9.63 34.26 42.95
C SER A 238 -10.73 34.74 41.99
N GLN A 239 -10.34 35.41 40.90
CA GLN A 239 -11.30 35.92 39.90
C GLN A 239 -10.80 35.91 38.44
N ARG A 240 -10.20 34.79 38.01
CA ARG A 240 -10.20 34.45 36.57
C ARG A 240 -11.66 34.15 36.15
N ARG A 241 -12.38 35.19 35.72
CA ARG A 241 -13.69 35.06 35.04
C ARG A 241 -13.54 34.07 33.89
N ASN A 242 -14.53 33.19 33.73
CA ASN A 242 -14.62 32.26 32.61
C ASN A 242 -14.51 33.03 31.29
N ARG A 243 -13.38 32.90 30.58
CA ARG A 243 -13.42 32.95 29.12
C ARG A 243 -14.20 31.71 28.71
N LEU A 244 -15.32 31.92 28.03
CA LEU A 244 -16.14 30.83 27.48
C LEU A 244 -15.22 29.92 26.67
N ILE A 245 -15.30 28.61 26.94
CA ILE A 245 -14.52 27.61 26.22
C ILE A 245 -15.01 27.65 24.78
N ALA A 246 -14.17 28.12 23.87
CA ALA A 246 -14.42 27.97 22.44
C ALA A 246 -14.34 26.48 22.11
N GLY A 247 -15.49 25.80 22.07
CA GLY A 247 -15.59 24.50 21.43
C GLY A 247 -15.50 24.63 19.90
N PRO A 248 -15.46 23.51 19.16
CA PRO A 248 -15.76 23.52 17.73
C PRO A 248 -17.16 24.11 17.46
N PRO A 249 -17.43 24.56 16.22
CA PRO A 249 -18.73 25.18 15.88
C PRO A 249 -19.91 24.28 16.27
N PRO A 250 -21.01 24.87 16.79
CA PRO A 250 -22.00 24.16 17.62
C PRO A 250 -22.82 23.07 16.89
N ASP A 251 -22.77 23.03 15.56
CA ASP A 251 -23.58 22.13 14.73
C ASP A 251 -22.84 20.85 14.28
N ARG A 252 -21.60 20.60 14.75
CA ARG A 252 -20.78 19.48 14.26
C ARG A 252 -21.27 18.12 14.76
N GLN A 253 -22.03 17.42 13.92
CA GLN A 253 -22.49 16.04 14.16
C GLN A 253 -21.30 15.05 14.21
N TYR A 254 -21.25 14.22 15.25
CA TYR A 254 -20.27 13.12 15.36
C TYR A 254 -20.54 12.01 14.31
N CYS A 255 -19.47 11.35 13.86
CA CYS A 255 -19.54 10.19 12.97
C CYS A 255 -20.23 8.97 13.61
N ASP A 256 -20.30 8.93 14.95
CA ASP A 256 -21.01 7.92 15.72
C ASP A 256 -21.81 8.55 16.87
N ALA A 257 -23.06 8.14 17.03
CA ALA A 257 -23.96 8.70 18.05
C ALA A 257 -23.56 8.34 19.49
N ARG A 258 -22.82 7.25 19.71
CA ARG A 258 -22.36 6.82 21.05
C ARG A 258 -21.45 7.85 21.70
N LEU A 259 -20.67 8.60 20.93
CA LEU A 259 -19.76 9.63 21.44
C LEU A 259 -20.48 10.73 22.25
N LYS A 260 -21.80 10.91 22.07
CA LYS A 260 -22.65 11.76 22.93
C LYS A 260 -22.82 11.26 24.37
N ARG A 261 -22.35 10.04 24.67
CA ARG A 261 -22.35 9.41 26.01
C ARG A 261 -20.92 9.25 26.59
N LEU A 262 -19.92 9.87 25.98
CA LEU A 262 -18.54 9.77 26.48
C LEU A 262 -18.44 10.33 27.90
N ASN A 263 -17.61 9.69 28.72
CA ASN A 263 -17.15 10.17 30.02
C ASN A 263 -15.64 9.98 30.07
N ILE A 264 -14.89 10.97 29.60
CA ILE A 264 -13.45 10.87 29.37
C ILE A 264 -12.66 10.85 30.68
N ALA A 265 -13.18 11.51 31.73
CA ALA A 265 -12.60 11.53 33.07
C ALA A 265 -12.56 10.15 33.78
N TYR A 266 -13.22 9.11 33.23
CA TYR A 266 -13.02 7.73 33.67
C TYR A 266 -11.73 7.10 33.13
N TRP A 267 -11.24 7.58 31.97
CA TRP A 267 -10.19 6.94 31.19
C TRP A 267 -8.80 7.58 31.31
N THR A 268 -8.72 8.83 31.73
CA THR A 268 -7.49 9.65 31.70
C THR A 268 -7.48 10.66 32.86
N SER A 269 -6.28 11.06 33.30
CA SER A 269 -6.11 12.16 34.25
C SER A 269 -5.96 13.55 33.59
N ILE A 270 -5.90 13.61 32.24
CA ILE A 270 -5.73 14.85 31.49
C ILE A 270 -7.05 15.65 31.48
N PRO A 271 -7.06 16.95 31.84
CA PRO A 271 -8.28 17.74 32.04
C PRO A 271 -8.88 18.26 30.72
N VAL A 272 -9.38 17.34 29.88
CA VAL A 272 -10.21 17.62 28.71
C VAL A 272 -11.71 17.47 29.04
N SER A 273 -12.59 18.08 28.23
CA SER A 273 -14.03 17.87 28.34
C SER A 273 -14.51 16.70 27.48
N ASP A 274 -15.68 16.14 27.81
CA ASP A 274 -16.29 15.03 27.06
C ASP A 274 -16.55 15.42 25.60
N GLU A 275 -16.97 16.66 25.34
CA GLU A 275 -17.24 17.16 23.99
C GLU A 275 -15.95 17.32 23.17
N PHE A 276 -14.85 17.78 23.78
CA PHE A 276 -13.55 17.90 23.10
C PHE A 276 -13.03 16.51 22.71
N ALA A 277 -13.01 15.57 23.67
CA ALA A 277 -12.55 14.21 23.42
C ALA A 277 -13.44 13.49 22.38
N ALA A 278 -14.76 13.70 22.42
CA ALA A 278 -15.69 13.19 21.42
C ALA A 278 -15.41 13.76 20.01
N CYS A 279 -15.07 15.04 19.90
CA CYS A 279 -14.70 15.66 18.61
C CYS A 279 -13.37 15.12 18.05
N VAL A 280 -12.35 14.95 18.90
CA VAL A 280 -11.05 14.38 18.53
C VAL A 280 -11.21 12.93 18.06
N LEU A 281 -11.94 12.10 18.81
CA LEU A 281 -12.24 10.71 18.41
C LEU A 281 -13.08 10.66 17.12
N SER A 282 -14.11 11.50 16.99
CA SER A 282 -14.93 11.58 15.78
C SER A 282 -14.16 12.08 14.55
N HIS A 283 -13.06 12.80 14.73
CA HIS A 283 -12.16 13.18 13.65
C HIS A 283 -11.30 11.97 13.24
N TYR A 284 -10.54 11.41 14.19
CA TYR A 284 -9.66 10.25 13.98
C TYR A 284 -10.37 9.06 13.29
N LEU A 285 -11.60 8.76 13.71
CA LEU A 285 -12.39 7.66 13.15
C LEU A 285 -12.68 7.84 11.65
N VAL A 286 -12.74 9.07 11.16
CA VAL A 286 -13.01 9.40 9.75
C VAL A 286 -11.72 9.67 8.96
N SER A 287 -10.65 10.17 9.59
CA SER A 287 -9.38 10.48 8.91
C SER A 287 -8.41 9.30 8.86
N ASP A 288 -7.98 8.82 10.03
CA ASP A 288 -6.79 7.97 10.18
C ASP A 288 -7.14 6.50 10.46
N HIS A 289 -8.27 6.25 11.12
CA HIS A 289 -8.78 4.90 11.38
C HIS A 289 -9.01 4.07 10.09
N PRO A 290 -9.50 4.64 8.96
CA PRO A 290 -9.61 3.89 7.70
C PRO A 290 -8.25 3.45 7.12
N ILE A 291 -7.13 3.94 7.66
CA ILE A 291 -5.76 3.62 7.24
C ILE A 291 -5.10 2.63 8.21
N TYR A 292 -5.12 2.92 9.52
CA TYR A 292 -4.43 2.15 10.57
C TYR A 292 -5.33 1.77 11.75
N ALA A 293 -6.56 1.28 11.49
CA ALA A 293 -7.38 0.70 12.56
C ALA A 293 -6.68 -0.48 13.24
N CYS A 294 -6.24 -0.25 14.48
CA CYS A 294 -5.68 -1.29 15.37
C CYS A 294 -6.75 -1.85 16.33
N VAL A 295 -7.97 -1.31 16.28
CA VAL A 295 -9.13 -1.76 17.07
C VAL A 295 -10.37 -1.83 16.18
N ASP A 296 -11.31 -2.69 16.56
CA ASP A 296 -12.67 -2.66 16.00
C ASP A 296 -13.43 -1.46 16.59
N ALA A 297 -13.87 -0.53 15.74
CA ALA A 297 -14.55 0.68 16.18
C ALA A 297 -15.82 0.42 17.01
N ASP A 298 -16.58 -0.63 16.69
CA ASP A 298 -17.81 -0.98 17.42
C ASP A 298 -17.50 -1.53 18.82
N LEU A 299 -16.53 -2.45 18.92
CA LEU A 299 -16.10 -3.00 20.20
C LEU A 299 -15.48 -1.91 21.08
N PHE A 300 -14.60 -1.09 20.52
CA PHE A 300 -13.97 0.04 21.21
C PHE A 300 -15.01 1.06 21.71
N LEU A 301 -15.85 1.60 20.82
CA LEU A 301 -16.82 2.63 21.21
C LEU A 301 -17.86 2.14 22.22
N ASN A 302 -18.29 0.88 22.14
CA ASN A 302 -19.20 0.31 23.13
C ASN A 302 -18.55 0.21 24.52
N ASP A 303 -17.33 -0.32 24.61
CA ASP A 303 -16.63 -0.46 25.89
C ASP A 303 -16.17 0.90 26.45
N LEU A 304 -15.82 1.86 25.59
CA LEU A 304 -15.48 3.24 25.93
C LEU A 304 -16.63 3.97 26.66
N VAL A 305 -17.87 3.89 26.15
CA VAL A 305 -19.03 4.63 26.70
C VAL A 305 -19.80 3.86 27.78
N ASP A 306 -19.64 2.53 27.83
CA ASP A 306 -20.17 1.72 28.93
C ASP A 306 -19.16 1.56 30.09
N ARG A 307 -17.91 2.02 29.93
CA ARG A 307 -16.80 1.95 30.89
C ARG A 307 -16.43 0.50 31.25
N LYS A 308 -16.08 -0.27 30.21
CA LYS A 308 -15.72 -1.70 30.27
C LYS A 308 -14.30 -1.91 29.73
N LEU A 309 -13.58 -2.88 30.30
CA LEU A 309 -12.15 -3.08 30.04
C LEU A 309 -11.82 -4.22 29.05
N ASN A 310 -12.81 -4.71 28.28
CA ASN A 310 -12.58 -5.86 27.39
C ASN A 310 -11.98 -5.41 26.04
N TYR A 311 -12.45 -4.28 25.51
CA TYR A 311 -12.02 -3.70 24.23
C TYR A 311 -11.59 -2.22 24.33
N CYS A 312 -11.38 -1.74 25.56
CA CYS A 312 -10.93 -0.39 25.88
C CYS A 312 -10.03 -0.43 27.13
N SER A 313 -9.04 0.46 27.24
CA SER A 313 -8.21 0.62 28.44
C SER A 313 -7.72 2.07 28.59
N PRO A 314 -7.35 2.54 29.79
CA PRO A 314 -6.74 3.87 29.97
C PRO A 314 -5.51 4.09 29.08
N PHE A 315 -4.66 3.07 28.93
CA PHE A 315 -3.49 3.13 28.04
C PHE A 315 -3.91 3.30 26.58
N LEU A 316 -4.88 2.51 26.11
CA LEU A 316 -5.41 2.58 24.75
C LEU A 316 -6.04 3.94 24.45
N VAL A 317 -6.84 4.49 25.37
CA VAL A 317 -7.46 5.82 25.20
C VAL A 317 -6.41 6.93 25.18
N SER A 318 -5.43 6.89 26.09
CA SER A 318 -4.37 7.92 26.14
C SER A 318 -3.45 7.86 24.91
N ALA A 319 -3.05 6.66 24.48
CA ALA A 319 -2.23 6.49 23.28
C ALA A 319 -2.97 6.94 22.01
N LEU A 320 -4.24 6.58 21.87
CA LEU A 320 -5.07 6.98 20.74
C LEU A 320 -5.32 8.50 20.73
N LEU A 321 -5.68 9.11 21.86
CA LEU A 321 -5.90 10.55 21.95
C LEU A 321 -4.61 11.34 21.75
N SER A 322 -3.45 10.83 22.18
CA SER A 322 -2.16 11.45 21.89
C SER A 322 -1.94 11.62 20.38
N PHE A 323 -2.17 10.56 19.60
CA PHE A 323 -2.08 10.61 18.14
C PHE A 323 -3.19 11.46 17.51
N ALA A 324 -4.46 11.21 17.86
CA ALA A 324 -5.62 11.91 17.29
C ALA A 324 -5.62 13.43 17.57
N CYS A 325 -5.03 13.88 18.68
CA CYS A 325 -4.87 15.29 18.97
C CYS A 325 -3.89 16.00 18.02
N GLN A 326 -2.99 15.29 17.33
CA GLN A 326 -2.03 15.88 16.40
C GLN A 326 -2.73 16.36 15.14
N SER A 327 -3.44 15.48 14.42
CA SER A 327 -4.25 15.84 13.25
C SER A 327 -5.35 16.85 13.61
N TYR A 328 -5.97 16.75 14.79
CA TYR A 328 -6.98 17.72 15.24
C TYR A 328 -6.42 19.13 15.51
N THR A 329 -5.10 19.31 15.59
CA THR A 329 -4.45 20.64 15.71
C THR A 329 -4.75 21.54 14.50
N GLN A 330 -5.11 20.96 13.33
CA GLN A 330 -5.65 21.67 12.17
C GLN A 330 -6.90 22.51 12.49
N PHE A 331 -7.71 22.08 13.47
CA PHE A 331 -8.98 22.71 13.83
C PHE A 331 -8.94 23.45 15.18
N ASP A 332 -8.06 23.03 16.09
CA ASP A 332 -7.89 23.64 17.42
C ASP A 332 -6.43 23.53 17.89
N ALA A 333 -5.70 24.64 17.88
CA ALA A 333 -4.28 24.67 18.25
C ALA A 333 -4.00 24.15 19.68
N ARG A 334 -4.96 24.21 20.60
CA ARG A 334 -4.84 23.67 21.98
C ARG A 334 -4.68 22.15 21.99
N SER A 335 -5.10 21.48 20.92
CA SER A 335 -4.93 20.05 20.72
C SER A 335 -3.46 19.64 20.73
N SER A 336 -2.53 20.52 20.35
CA SER A 336 -1.09 20.25 20.43
C SER A 336 -0.61 20.04 21.86
N ASP A 337 -1.08 20.84 22.84
CA ASP A 337 -0.72 20.68 24.26
C ASP A 337 -1.27 19.36 24.82
N PHE A 338 -2.52 19.03 24.46
CA PHE A 338 -3.15 17.79 24.88
C PHE A 338 -2.46 16.55 24.28
N SER A 339 -2.00 16.60 23.02
CA SER A 339 -1.24 15.49 22.41
C SER A 339 -0.01 15.09 23.24
N VAL A 340 0.75 16.09 23.72
CA VAL A 340 1.93 15.88 24.59
C VAL A 340 1.51 15.33 25.96
N ALA A 341 0.49 15.93 26.59
CA ALA A 341 0.02 15.48 27.90
C ALA A 341 -0.50 14.02 27.86
N PHE A 342 -1.21 13.65 26.79
CA PHE A 342 -1.63 12.27 26.54
C PHE A 342 -0.45 11.34 26.20
N LEU A 343 0.59 11.84 25.53
CA LEU A 343 1.81 11.06 25.24
C LEU A 343 2.52 10.66 26.53
N ASP A 344 2.71 11.60 27.44
CA ASP A 344 3.36 11.37 28.73
C ASP A 344 2.53 10.44 29.62
N GLU A 345 1.19 10.57 29.63
CA GLU A 345 0.32 9.62 30.31
C GLU A 345 0.38 8.22 29.70
N ALA A 346 0.31 8.10 28.38
CA ALA A 346 0.38 6.81 27.70
C ALA A 346 1.74 6.13 27.91
N GLN A 347 2.86 6.87 27.94
CA GLN A 347 4.17 6.33 28.30
C GLN A 347 4.24 5.85 29.76
N ARG A 348 3.63 6.56 30.72
CA ARG A 348 3.53 6.08 32.12
C ARG A 348 2.72 4.79 32.22
N LEU A 349 1.59 4.72 31.52
CA LEU A 349 0.70 3.55 31.52
C LEU A 349 1.36 2.34 30.85
N CYS A 350 2.02 2.54 29.71
CA CYS A 350 2.83 1.53 29.02
C CYS A 350 3.83 0.84 29.96
N ARG A 351 4.58 1.62 30.76
CA ARG A 351 5.54 1.11 31.76
C ARG A 351 4.87 0.31 32.89
N SER A 352 3.61 0.59 33.21
CA SER A 352 2.85 -0.18 34.21
C SER A 352 2.23 -1.48 33.65
N GLU A 353 1.97 -1.53 32.34
CA GLU A 353 1.29 -2.66 31.69
C GLU A 353 2.24 -3.70 31.04
N GLN A 354 3.57 -3.56 31.12
CA GLN A 354 4.62 -4.34 30.41
C GLN A 354 4.51 -5.90 30.37
N ARG A 355 3.62 -6.52 31.15
CA ARG A 355 3.37 -7.98 31.14
C ARG A 355 2.06 -8.37 30.43
N SER A 356 1.25 -7.38 30.04
CA SER A 356 -0.04 -7.54 29.36
C SER A 356 0.16 -8.16 27.99
N GLN A 357 -0.65 -9.20 27.69
CA GLN A 357 -0.64 -9.91 26.42
C GLN A 357 -2.07 -9.93 25.87
N THR A 358 -2.59 -8.73 25.63
CA THR A 358 -3.95 -8.47 25.17
C THR A 358 -3.94 -7.68 23.87
N THR A 359 -4.98 -7.84 23.06
CA THR A 359 -5.16 -7.11 21.80
C THR A 359 -5.22 -5.59 22.03
N ASN A 360 -5.87 -5.17 23.12
CA ASN A 360 -5.89 -3.76 23.55
C ASN A 360 -4.50 -3.20 23.82
N HIS A 361 -3.62 -3.98 24.45
CA HIS A 361 -2.25 -3.56 24.75
C HIS A 361 -1.39 -3.48 23.47
N LEU A 362 -1.53 -4.43 22.54
CA LEU A 362 -0.90 -4.35 21.21
C LEU A 362 -1.39 -3.13 20.41
N ALA A 363 -2.68 -2.85 20.42
CA ALA A 363 -3.26 -1.66 19.79
C ALA A 363 -2.77 -0.36 20.44
N ALA A 364 -2.69 -0.31 21.77
CA ALA A 364 -2.20 0.84 22.53
C ALA A 364 -0.71 1.12 22.27
N LEU A 365 0.14 0.09 22.25
CA LEU A 365 1.54 0.20 21.83
C LEU A 365 1.64 0.72 20.39
N THR A 366 0.81 0.23 19.48
CA THR A 366 0.82 0.68 18.07
C THR A 366 0.42 2.16 17.95
N TYR A 367 -0.61 2.63 18.65
CA TYR A 367 -0.96 4.06 18.68
C TYR A 367 0.09 4.93 19.40
N LEU A 368 0.78 4.40 20.42
CA LEU A 368 1.90 5.09 21.07
C LEU A 368 3.09 5.24 20.11
N ALA A 369 3.36 4.23 19.29
CA ALA A 369 4.42 4.26 18.28
C ALA A 369 4.08 5.20 17.10
N LEU A 370 2.82 5.23 16.68
CA LEU A 370 2.28 6.23 15.75
C LEU A 370 2.45 7.65 16.30
N SER A 371 2.02 7.92 17.53
CA SER A 371 2.14 9.24 18.16
C SER A 371 3.59 9.69 18.37
N THR A 372 4.49 8.80 18.81
CA THR A 372 5.91 9.14 19.02
C THR A 372 6.62 9.46 17.72
N GLY A 373 6.41 8.68 16.65
CA GLY A 373 6.94 8.99 15.32
C GLY A 373 6.39 10.31 14.77
N ALA A 374 5.08 10.53 14.86
CA ALA A 374 4.42 11.76 14.44
C ALA A 374 4.78 13.00 15.30
N SER A 375 5.29 12.79 16.52
CA SER A 375 5.90 13.82 17.38
C SER A 375 7.38 14.10 17.07
N GLY A 376 8.06 13.23 16.31
CA GLY A 376 9.51 13.29 16.09
C GLY A 376 10.35 12.74 17.25
N ARG A 377 9.78 11.89 18.11
CA ARG A 377 10.51 11.20 19.19
C ARG A 377 10.98 9.82 18.73
N GLU A 378 11.77 9.79 17.65
CA GLU A 378 12.11 8.60 16.87
C GLU A 378 12.74 7.45 17.68
N GLU A 379 13.62 7.75 18.64
CA GLU A 379 14.30 6.72 19.43
C GLU A 379 13.32 6.00 20.38
N ILE A 380 12.31 6.70 20.89
CA ILE A 380 11.21 6.11 21.68
C ILE A 380 10.30 5.28 20.75
N GLY A 381 9.91 5.84 19.59
CA GLY A 381 9.12 5.11 18.60
C GLY A 381 9.81 3.84 18.08
N SER A 382 11.14 3.84 18.02
CA SER A 382 11.97 2.68 17.67
C SER A 382 11.90 1.56 18.72
N SER A 383 11.98 1.88 20.02
CA SER A 383 11.78 0.89 21.10
C SER A 383 10.38 0.27 21.00
N ILE A 384 9.35 1.12 20.90
CA ILE A 384 7.97 0.65 20.87
C ILE A 384 7.68 -0.17 19.61
N ALA A 385 8.33 0.12 18.47
CA ALA A 385 8.24 -0.71 17.26
C ALA A 385 8.71 -2.15 17.49
N ILE A 386 9.80 -2.33 18.23
CA ILE A 386 10.35 -3.63 18.61
C ILE A 386 9.41 -4.33 19.59
N GLU A 387 8.92 -3.61 20.60
CA GLU A 387 7.94 -4.13 21.58
C GLU A 387 6.61 -4.57 20.92
N CYS A 388 6.10 -3.81 19.94
CA CYS A 388 4.93 -4.17 19.13
C CYS A 388 5.14 -5.49 18.38
N ARG A 389 6.29 -5.63 17.69
CA ARG A 389 6.63 -6.86 16.95
C ARG A 389 6.70 -8.06 17.89
N GLN A 390 7.51 -7.97 18.94
CA GLN A 390 7.71 -9.04 19.91
C GLN A 390 6.40 -9.49 20.55
N LEU A 391 5.49 -8.55 20.84
CA LEU A 391 4.16 -8.87 21.36
C LEU A 391 3.27 -9.57 20.32
N ALA A 392 3.22 -9.08 19.09
CA ALA A 392 2.40 -9.67 18.03
C ALA A 392 2.85 -11.10 17.65
N GLU A 393 4.16 -11.34 17.61
CA GLU A 393 4.78 -12.65 17.42
C GLU A 393 4.47 -13.59 18.58
N LYS A 394 4.65 -13.12 19.83
CA LYS A 394 4.35 -13.89 21.05
C LYS A 394 2.87 -14.26 21.18
N MET A 395 1.97 -13.40 20.69
CA MET A 395 0.53 -13.67 20.59
C MET A 395 0.15 -14.55 19.38
N ASN A 396 1.12 -14.95 18.54
CA ASN A 396 0.95 -15.72 17.31
C ASN A 396 -0.01 -15.04 16.29
N LEU A 397 -0.03 -13.70 16.28
CA LEU A 397 -0.91 -12.90 15.42
C LEU A 397 -0.25 -12.46 14.09
N MET A 398 1.09 -12.38 14.06
CA MET A 398 1.89 -11.87 12.94
C MET A 398 3.27 -12.56 12.94
N GLY A 399 3.94 -12.68 11.80
CA GLY A 399 5.33 -13.17 11.71
C GLY A 399 5.56 -14.66 11.98
N VAL A 400 4.53 -15.39 12.43
CA VAL A 400 4.58 -16.82 12.75
C VAL A 400 4.08 -17.65 11.57
N LYS A 401 4.83 -18.70 11.20
CA LYS A 401 4.48 -19.59 10.09
C LYS A 401 3.16 -20.33 10.33
N PRO A 402 2.24 -20.39 9.36
CA PRO A 402 0.93 -21.02 9.55
C PRO A 402 1.05 -22.54 9.75
N THR A 403 0.64 -23.02 10.93
CA THR A 403 0.34 -24.44 11.19
C THR A 403 -1.16 -24.69 11.15
N LYS A 404 -1.60 -25.92 10.86
CA LYS A 404 -3.03 -26.25 10.83
C LYS A 404 -3.67 -26.10 12.21
N GLU A 405 -2.89 -26.41 13.23
CA GLU A 405 -3.22 -26.35 14.64
C GLU A 405 -3.44 -24.89 15.08
N LEU A 406 -2.51 -23.99 14.74
CA LEU A 406 -2.61 -22.56 15.05
C LEU A 406 -3.78 -21.89 14.30
N VAL A 407 -3.93 -22.15 13.00
CA VAL A 407 -5.03 -21.61 12.20
C VAL A 407 -6.39 -22.15 12.70
N SER A 408 -6.45 -23.41 13.14
CA SER A 408 -7.64 -23.97 13.77
C SER A 408 -7.95 -23.33 15.13
N GLN A 409 -6.93 -23.06 15.95
CA GLN A 409 -7.10 -22.36 17.24
C GLN A 409 -7.62 -20.94 17.03
N LEU A 410 -6.98 -20.16 16.16
CA LEU A 410 -7.39 -18.79 15.83
C LEU A 410 -8.82 -18.71 15.26
N HIS A 411 -9.21 -19.65 14.38
CA HIS A 411 -10.57 -19.74 13.87
C HIS A 411 -11.62 -20.30 14.86
N SER A 412 -11.19 -20.81 16.02
CA SER A 412 -12.09 -21.26 17.11
C SER A 412 -12.38 -20.18 18.17
N LEU A 413 -11.75 -19.01 18.07
CA LEU A 413 -11.95 -17.90 19.00
C LEU A 413 -13.40 -17.36 18.99
N PRO A 414 -13.95 -16.93 20.14
CA PRO A 414 -15.20 -16.19 20.20
C PRO A 414 -15.19 -14.97 19.27
N LEU A 415 -16.30 -14.71 18.56
CA LEU A 415 -16.31 -13.75 17.44
C LEU A 415 -15.80 -12.34 17.79
N LYS A 416 -16.05 -11.84 19.00
CA LYS A 416 -15.54 -10.52 19.42
C LYS A 416 -14.02 -10.52 19.63
N GLU A 417 -13.49 -11.58 20.21
CA GLU A 417 -12.04 -11.78 20.40
C GLU A 417 -11.35 -11.97 19.04
N MET A 418 -11.93 -12.78 18.15
CA MET A 418 -11.44 -12.96 16.78
C MET A 418 -11.36 -11.62 16.01
N LYS A 419 -12.40 -10.77 16.10
CA LYS A 419 -12.39 -9.43 15.50
C LYS A 419 -11.33 -8.52 16.12
N SER A 420 -11.26 -8.46 17.45
CA SER A 420 -10.27 -7.63 18.16
C SER A 420 -8.83 -8.04 17.81
N SER A 421 -8.55 -9.35 17.74
CA SER A 421 -7.27 -9.90 17.31
C SER A 421 -6.97 -9.59 15.84
N ALA A 422 -7.96 -9.65 14.95
CA ALA A 422 -7.78 -9.33 13.54
C ALA A 422 -7.40 -7.85 13.35
N PHE A 423 -8.13 -6.92 13.95
CA PHE A 423 -7.79 -5.49 13.88
C PHE A 423 -6.43 -5.16 14.52
N ALA A 424 -6.12 -5.73 15.69
CA ALA A 424 -4.83 -5.51 16.34
C ALA A 424 -3.66 -6.04 15.50
N ALA A 425 -3.82 -7.20 14.85
CA ALA A 425 -2.81 -7.79 13.98
C ALA A 425 -2.63 -7.01 12.66
N TRP A 426 -3.73 -6.69 11.96
CA TRP A 426 -3.68 -5.98 10.67
C TRP A 426 -3.26 -4.52 10.83
N GLY A 427 -3.68 -3.83 11.89
CA GLY A 427 -3.23 -2.47 12.20
C GLY A 427 -1.74 -2.39 12.52
N ALA A 428 -1.23 -3.30 13.37
CA ALA A 428 0.20 -3.38 13.67
C ALA A 428 1.02 -3.76 12.43
N TYR A 429 0.55 -4.71 11.61
CA TYR A 429 1.23 -5.12 10.38
C TYR A 429 1.31 -3.98 9.35
N ALA A 430 0.20 -3.26 9.15
CA ALA A 430 0.13 -2.09 8.29
C ALA A 430 1.15 -1.02 8.69
N TRP A 431 1.16 -0.63 9.99
CA TRP A 431 2.08 0.39 10.48
C TRP A 431 3.55 -0.05 10.43
N LEU A 432 3.86 -1.29 10.83
CA LEU A 432 5.24 -1.81 10.77
C LEU A 432 5.73 -1.92 9.31
N THR A 433 4.86 -2.32 8.38
CA THR A 433 5.16 -2.36 6.92
C THR A 433 5.45 -0.97 6.37
N TYR A 434 4.60 0.02 6.69
CA TYR A 434 4.83 1.43 6.33
C TYR A 434 6.14 1.95 6.91
N ARG A 435 6.46 1.61 8.16
CA ARG A 435 7.71 2.02 8.81
C ARG A 435 8.95 1.45 8.11
N ARG A 436 8.93 0.20 7.62
CA ARG A 436 10.06 -0.35 6.83
C ARG A 436 10.32 0.44 5.53
N MET A 437 9.34 1.17 4.99
CA MET A 437 9.54 2.00 3.79
C MET A 437 10.55 3.15 4.01
N TYR A 438 10.73 3.62 5.24
CA TYR A 438 11.63 4.74 5.57
C TYR A 438 12.84 4.34 6.44
N TYR A 439 12.78 3.19 7.11
CA TYR A 439 13.79 2.74 8.05
C TYR A 439 14.23 1.31 7.68
N PRO A 440 15.54 1.04 7.49
CA PRO A 440 16.02 -0.32 7.27
C PRO A 440 15.86 -1.14 8.57
N ILE A 441 14.71 -1.80 8.72
CA ILE A 441 14.36 -2.68 9.84
C ILE A 441 13.87 -4.02 9.32
N GLU A 442 14.35 -5.14 9.88
CA GLU A 442 14.12 -6.52 9.41
C GLU A 442 12.66 -6.82 8.95
N PRO A 443 12.43 -7.48 7.81
CA PRO A 443 11.08 -7.71 7.30
C PRO A 443 10.33 -8.83 8.03
N PHE A 444 9.01 -8.69 8.15
CA PHE A 444 8.11 -9.83 8.45
C PHE A 444 7.82 -10.56 7.13
N ILE A 445 8.04 -11.86 7.10
CA ILE A 445 7.80 -12.72 5.92
C ILE A 445 6.33 -13.16 5.85
N GLU A 446 5.73 -13.44 7.02
CA GLU A 446 4.37 -13.99 7.12
C GLU A 446 3.37 -12.88 7.52
N PRO A 447 2.30 -12.63 6.73
CA PRO A 447 1.24 -11.67 7.07
C PRO A 447 0.36 -12.18 8.23
N PRO A 448 -0.54 -11.36 8.78
CA PRO A 448 -1.46 -11.79 9.83
C PRO A 448 -2.30 -13.02 9.44
N LEU A 449 -2.38 -13.98 10.36
CA LEU A 449 -3.06 -15.27 10.12
C LEU A 449 -4.60 -15.18 10.16
N LEU A 450 -5.14 -14.08 10.71
CA LEU A 450 -6.57 -13.83 10.80
C LEU A 450 -7.10 -13.13 9.53
N PRO A 451 -8.36 -13.36 9.12
CA PRO A 451 -8.94 -12.69 7.95
C PRO A 451 -8.92 -11.16 8.05
N ILE A 452 -8.83 -10.49 6.89
CA ILE A 452 -8.85 -9.03 6.80
C ILE A 452 -10.23 -8.50 7.26
N PRO A 453 -10.28 -7.54 8.21
CA PRO A 453 -11.51 -6.85 8.56
C PRO A 453 -12.23 -6.23 7.36
N GLY A 454 -13.52 -6.50 7.23
CA GLY A 454 -14.35 -6.15 6.07
C GLY A 454 -14.36 -7.17 4.92
N ASP A 455 -13.43 -8.15 4.86
CA ASP A 455 -13.28 -9.09 3.73
C ASP A 455 -14.30 -10.27 3.74
N ALA A 456 -15.57 -9.94 4.02
CA ALA A 456 -16.70 -10.86 4.25
C ALA A 456 -17.09 -11.77 3.07
N HIS A 457 -16.44 -11.62 1.91
CA HIS A 457 -16.74 -12.38 0.69
C HIS A 457 -15.63 -13.37 0.31
N ARG A 458 -14.52 -13.42 1.05
CA ARG A 458 -13.41 -14.34 0.75
C ARG A 458 -13.81 -15.80 1.00
N ARG A 459 -13.55 -16.65 0.02
CA ARG A 459 -13.65 -18.11 0.10
C ARG A 459 -12.27 -18.72 0.26
N THR A 460 -12.20 -19.96 0.71
CA THR A 460 -10.99 -20.77 0.62
C THR A 460 -10.72 -21.21 -0.82
N ASP A 461 -9.52 -21.71 -1.09
CA ASP A 461 -9.11 -22.31 -2.37
C ASP A 461 -9.92 -23.58 -2.73
N HIS A 462 -10.76 -24.06 -1.82
CA HIS A 462 -11.69 -25.19 -2.02
C HIS A 462 -13.15 -24.73 -2.15
N GLY A 463 -13.39 -23.43 -2.30
CA GLY A 463 -14.71 -22.83 -2.51
C GLY A 463 -15.60 -22.77 -1.27
N THR A 464 -15.17 -23.33 -0.13
CA THR A 464 -15.86 -23.20 1.15
C THR A 464 -15.79 -21.75 1.64
N PRO A 465 -16.86 -21.23 2.28
CA PRO A 465 -16.75 -19.99 3.03
C PRO A 465 -15.68 -20.12 4.11
N LEU A 466 -14.89 -19.07 4.31
CA LEU A 466 -14.12 -18.92 5.55
C LEU A 466 -15.09 -18.88 6.74
N LEU A 467 -14.63 -19.28 7.93
CA LEU A 467 -15.40 -19.17 9.17
C LEU A 467 -15.33 -17.74 9.73
N TRP A 468 -15.52 -16.78 8.82
CA TRP A 468 -15.44 -15.34 9.00
C TRP A 468 -16.82 -14.75 8.70
N PRO A 469 -17.68 -14.56 9.72
CA PRO A 469 -19.04 -14.09 9.48
C PRO A 469 -19.02 -12.62 9.03
N PRO A 470 -19.97 -12.19 8.17
CA PRO A 470 -19.98 -10.83 7.65
C PRO A 470 -19.92 -9.78 8.76
N HIS A 471 -18.86 -8.96 8.70
CA HIS A 471 -18.68 -7.81 9.56
C HIS A 471 -18.58 -6.55 8.70
N PRO A 472 -19.68 -5.81 8.52
CA PRO A 472 -19.62 -4.53 7.82
C PRO A 472 -18.79 -3.55 8.66
N LEU A 473 -17.83 -2.88 8.03
CA LEU A 473 -17.11 -1.77 8.65
C LEU A 473 -18.07 -0.56 8.77
N PRO A 474 -17.85 0.34 9.75
CA PRO A 474 -18.56 1.62 9.80
C PRO A 474 -18.49 2.37 8.47
N LEU A 475 -19.61 2.99 8.06
CA LEU A 475 -19.75 3.60 6.73
C LEU A 475 -18.64 4.61 6.39
N TYR A 476 -18.14 5.35 7.39
CA TYR A 476 -17.06 6.32 7.23
C TYR A 476 -15.68 5.71 6.90
N MET A 477 -15.49 4.40 7.05
CA MET A 477 -14.26 3.71 6.62
C MET A 477 -14.29 3.30 5.13
N GLY A 478 -15.47 3.32 4.50
CA GLY A 478 -15.69 2.76 3.16
C GLY A 478 -15.14 1.33 3.06
N GLN A 479 -14.32 1.09 2.04
CA GLN A 479 -13.51 -0.14 1.93
C GLN A 479 -12.00 0.10 2.13
N THR A 480 -11.58 1.32 2.46
CA THR A 480 -10.15 1.71 2.40
C THR A 480 -9.26 0.83 3.26
N TYR A 481 -9.70 0.47 4.46
CA TYR A 481 -8.94 -0.44 5.34
C TYR A 481 -8.78 -1.85 4.74
N GLN A 482 -9.82 -2.38 4.09
CA GLN A 482 -9.79 -3.70 3.44
C GLN A 482 -8.88 -3.68 2.19
N THR A 483 -8.93 -2.60 1.41
CA THR A 483 -8.09 -2.42 0.21
C THR A 483 -6.62 -2.19 0.59
N LEU A 484 -6.36 -1.33 1.58
CA LEU A 484 -5.02 -1.12 2.14
C LEU A 484 -4.45 -2.40 2.75
N SER A 485 -5.23 -3.18 3.52
CA SER A 485 -4.77 -4.46 4.06
C SER A 485 -4.25 -5.42 2.97
N LYS A 486 -4.84 -5.38 1.77
CA LYS A 486 -4.36 -6.17 0.62
C LYS A 486 -3.10 -5.57 0.00
N LEU A 487 -3.02 -4.24 -0.12
CA LEU A 487 -1.84 -3.52 -0.62
C LEU A 487 -0.62 -3.67 0.31
N TRP A 488 -0.80 -3.64 1.62
CA TRP A 488 0.28 -3.82 2.61
C TRP A 488 1.01 -5.16 2.44
N VAL A 489 0.31 -6.24 2.08
CA VAL A 489 0.96 -7.53 1.80
C VAL A 489 1.90 -7.41 0.60
N ILE A 490 1.45 -6.79 -0.50
CA ILE A 490 2.26 -6.62 -1.72
C ILE A 490 3.47 -5.70 -1.44
N ILE A 491 3.26 -4.60 -0.72
CA ILE A 491 4.34 -3.70 -0.27
C ILE A 491 5.35 -4.48 0.59
N GLN A 492 4.90 -5.34 1.49
CA GLN A 492 5.80 -6.09 2.37
C GLN A 492 6.61 -7.16 1.63
N GLU A 493 6.04 -7.79 0.61
CA GLU A 493 6.79 -8.69 -0.28
C GLU A 493 7.89 -7.94 -1.06
N ILE A 494 7.56 -6.75 -1.60
CA ILE A 494 8.53 -5.87 -2.28
C ILE A 494 9.62 -5.43 -1.30
N ASN A 495 9.23 -4.88 -0.14
CA ASN A 495 10.13 -4.46 0.95
C ASN A 495 11.11 -5.57 1.35
N THR A 496 10.71 -6.84 1.29
CA THR A 496 11.56 -7.98 1.66
C THR A 496 12.70 -8.19 0.65
N MET A 497 12.44 -8.01 -0.66
CA MET A 497 13.45 -8.16 -1.71
C MET A 497 14.30 -6.88 -1.88
N TYR A 498 13.70 -5.70 -1.71
CA TYR A 498 14.29 -4.38 -1.93
C TYR A 498 15.08 -3.89 -0.69
N THR A 499 15.73 -4.79 0.06
CA THR A 499 16.60 -4.35 1.17
C THR A 499 17.82 -3.59 0.65
N LEU A 500 18.20 -2.54 1.40
CA LEU A 500 19.44 -1.76 1.24
C LEU A 500 20.59 -2.32 2.10
N GLU A 501 20.33 -3.29 2.98
CA GLU A 501 21.31 -3.92 3.90
C GLU A 501 22.25 -4.91 3.18
N ASN A 502 22.43 -4.78 1.86
CA ASN A 502 23.12 -5.74 1.01
C ASN A 502 24.01 -5.00 0.01
N ASP A 503 25.32 -5.31 0.03
CA ASP A 503 26.37 -4.65 -0.77
C ASP A 503 26.15 -4.71 -2.30
N ARG A 504 25.19 -5.50 -2.78
CA ARG A 504 24.84 -5.58 -4.20
C ARG A 504 23.66 -4.66 -4.53
N PRO A 505 23.75 -3.84 -5.59
CA PRO A 505 22.64 -3.07 -6.14
C PRO A 505 21.36 -3.88 -6.37
N ILE A 506 20.19 -3.24 -6.24
CA ILE A 506 18.87 -3.92 -6.26
C ILE A 506 18.59 -4.56 -7.63
N ASP A 507 18.88 -3.87 -8.72
CA ASP A 507 18.79 -4.34 -10.10
C ASP A 507 19.63 -5.62 -10.35
N SER A 508 20.80 -5.73 -9.72
CA SER A 508 21.66 -6.92 -9.80
C SER A 508 21.13 -8.14 -9.01
N ARG A 509 20.15 -7.93 -8.12
CA ARG A 509 19.54 -8.96 -7.26
C ARG A 509 18.10 -9.31 -7.62
N VAL A 510 17.35 -8.33 -8.11
CA VAL A 510 15.92 -8.42 -8.41
C VAL A 510 15.73 -8.37 -9.92
N PRO A 511 15.33 -9.46 -10.59
CA PRO A 511 15.11 -9.43 -12.03
C PRO A 511 13.88 -8.58 -12.36
N LEU A 512 13.89 -7.91 -13.52
CA LEU A 512 12.75 -7.10 -13.99
C LEU A 512 11.42 -7.88 -14.02
N SER A 513 11.47 -9.19 -14.27
CA SER A 513 10.29 -10.07 -14.23
C SER A 513 9.65 -10.21 -12.84
N TYR A 514 10.40 -10.01 -11.75
CA TYR A 514 9.84 -9.90 -10.40
C TYR A 514 9.11 -8.57 -10.23
N ALA A 515 9.70 -7.47 -10.68
CA ALA A 515 9.09 -6.15 -10.61
C ALA A 515 7.81 -6.09 -11.45
N GLU A 516 7.84 -6.62 -12.68
CA GLU A 516 6.68 -6.78 -13.55
C GLU A 516 5.59 -7.66 -12.89
N SER A 517 5.97 -8.80 -12.29
CA SER A 517 5.02 -9.69 -11.60
C SER A 517 4.32 -9.00 -10.40
N LYS A 518 5.07 -8.25 -9.59
CA LYS A 518 4.48 -7.47 -8.49
C LYS A 518 3.66 -6.29 -8.97
N TYR A 519 4.02 -5.66 -10.09
CA TYR A 519 3.21 -4.63 -10.70
C TYR A 519 1.87 -5.20 -11.22
N GLN A 520 1.88 -6.38 -11.85
CA GLN A 520 0.64 -7.06 -12.23
C GLN A 520 -0.22 -7.43 -11.00
N SER A 521 0.38 -7.87 -9.88
CA SER A 521 -0.37 -8.08 -8.62
C SER A 521 -1.03 -6.79 -8.10
N LEU A 522 -0.37 -5.63 -8.23
CA LEU A 522 -0.96 -4.32 -7.90
C LEU A 522 -2.14 -3.99 -8.84
N LEU A 523 -1.99 -4.19 -10.14
CA LEU A 523 -3.03 -3.94 -11.14
C LEU A 523 -4.25 -4.87 -10.98
N GLU A 524 -4.04 -6.17 -10.77
CA GLU A 524 -5.09 -7.15 -10.47
C GLU A 524 -5.88 -6.78 -9.20
N SER A 525 -5.19 -6.30 -8.15
CA SER A 525 -5.88 -5.84 -6.93
C SER A 525 -6.84 -4.67 -7.22
N SER A 526 -6.48 -3.78 -8.15
CA SER A 526 -7.28 -2.61 -8.54
C SER A 526 -8.52 -2.94 -9.39
N HIS A 527 -8.59 -4.13 -9.99
CA HIS A 527 -9.79 -4.60 -10.70
C HIS A 527 -10.90 -5.04 -9.73
N SER A 528 -10.55 -5.48 -8.51
CA SER A 528 -11.50 -5.86 -7.46
C SER A 528 -12.09 -4.68 -6.68
N MET A 529 -11.72 -3.45 -7.05
CA MET A 529 -12.01 -2.21 -6.33
C MET A 529 -13.41 -1.66 -6.63
N LEU A 530 -14.21 -1.43 -5.59
CA LEU A 530 -15.53 -0.79 -5.73
C LEU A 530 -15.43 0.70 -6.12
N PRO A 531 -16.52 1.29 -6.69
CA PRO A 531 -16.51 2.68 -7.17
C PRO A 531 -16.10 3.72 -6.15
N GLU A 532 -16.42 3.53 -4.86
CA GLU A 532 -16.15 4.47 -3.76
C GLU A 532 -14.65 4.60 -3.44
N MET A 533 -13.84 3.63 -3.87
CA MET A 533 -12.37 3.66 -3.75
C MET A 533 -11.67 4.29 -4.96
N ARG A 534 -12.40 4.64 -6.03
CA ARG A 534 -11.83 5.35 -7.18
C ARG A 534 -11.57 6.81 -6.83
N GLN A 535 -10.58 7.41 -7.48
CA GLN A 535 -10.35 8.86 -7.37
C GLN A 535 -11.48 9.65 -8.05
N GLY A 536 -12.05 10.62 -7.33
CA GLY A 536 -13.08 11.54 -7.78
C GLY A 536 -13.03 12.84 -6.97
N ASP A 537 -14.04 13.70 -7.13
CA ASP A 537 -14.03 15.03 -6.49
C ASP A 537 -14.38 15.03 -5.00
N ASP A 538 -15.29 14.17 -4.58
CA ASP A 538 -15.66 14.01 -3.16
C ASP A 538 -14.88 12.90 -2.42
N SER A 539 -13.80 12.35 -3.02
CA SER A 539 -13.01 11.27 -2.41
C SER A 539 -12.39 11.69 -1.06
N PRO A 540 -12.65 10.94 0.04
CA PRO A 540 -12.01 11.19 1.34
C PRO A 540 -10.48 11.12 1.30
N THR A 541 -9.80 11.82 2.23
CA THR A 541 -8.32 11.86 2.26
C THR A 541 -7.68 10.47 2.38
N HIS A 542 -8.32 9.52 3.06
CA HIS A 542 -7.82 8.14 3.16
C HIS A 542 -7.86 7.39 1.82
N VAL A 543 -8.79 7.72 0.91
CA VAL A 543 -8.81 7.20 -0.47
C VAL A 543 -7.68 7.85 -1.28
N LEU A 544 -7.45 9.17 -1.12
CA LEU A 544 -6.32 9.85 -1.75
C LEU A 544 -4.97 9.28 -1.26
N PHE A 545 -4.86 8.95 0.03
CA PHE A 545 -3.69 8.26 0.59
C PHE A 545 -3.47 6.88 -0.03
N PHE A 546 -4.54 6.09 -0.23
CA PHE A 546 -4.41 4.80 -0.92
C PHE A 546 -3.78 4.95 -2.32
N HIS A 547 -4.25 5.90 -3.13
CA HIS A 547 -3.70 6.13 -4.49
C HIS A 547 -2.27 6.68 -4.43
N ALA A 548 -1.97 7.57 -3.48
CA ALA A 548 -0.63 8.08 -3.23
C ALA A 548 0.36 6.96 -2.85
N LEU A 549 -0.05 6.04 -1.99
CA LEU A 549 0.73 4.86 -1.59
C LEU A 549 0.90 3.86 -2.74
N PHE A 550 -0.16 3.64 -3.54
CA PHE A 550 -0.12 2.79 -4.73
C PHE A 550 0.95 3.27 -5.72
N HIS A 551 0.88 4.53 -6.17
CA HIS A 551 1.86 5.04 -7.14
C HIS A 551 3.27 5.20 -6.54
N HIS A 552 3.40 5.58 -5.26
CA HIS A 552 4.71 5.53 -4.59
C HIS A 552 5.32 4.11 -4.69
N THR A 553 4.52 3.07 -4.44
CA THR A 553 4.97 1.67 -4.55
C THR A 553 5.40 1.34 -5.97
N VAL A 554 4.67 1.79 -7.00
CA VAL A 554 5.06 1.60 -8.41
C VAL A 554 6.37 2.33 -8.75
N LEU A 555 6.59 3.53 -8.22
CA LEU A 555 7.87 4.23 -8.42
C LEU A 555 9.03 3.46 -7.77
N THR A 556 8.91 3.09 -6.49
CA THR A 556 9.94 2.30 -5.78
C THR A 556 10.25 0.96 -6.47
N LEU A 557 9.23 0.33 -7.07
CA LEU A 557 9.33 -0.93 -7.80
C LEU A 557 10.09 -0.81 -9.13
N PHE A 558 10.00 0.33 -9.83
CA PHE A 558 10.67 0.54 -11.12
C PHE A 558 11.91 1.46 -11.05
N GLN A 559 12.17 2.10 -9.91
CA GLN A 559 13.35 2.97 -9.69
C GLN A 559 14.70 2.30 -10.03
N PRO A 560 14.97 1.02 -9.69
CA PRO A 560 16.26 0.38 -10.05
C PRO A 560 16.47 0.19 -11.56
N PHE A 561 15.41 0.26 -12.37
CA PHE A 561 15.44 -0.11 -13.80
C PHE A 561 15.42 1.08 -14.75
N GLN A 562 15.59 2.31 -14.25
CA GLN A 562 15.60 3.53 -15.08
C GLN A 562 16.85 3.69 -15.97
N GLY A 563 17.89 2.87 -15.76
CA GLY A 563 19.21 3.03 -16.38
C GLY A 563 19.42 2.42 -17.78
N ASN A 564 18.46 1.70 -18.36
CA ASN A 564 18.57 1.09 -19.69
C ASN A 564 17.20 1.03 -20.39
N VAL A 565 16.85 2.09 -21.13
CA VAL A 565 15.48 2.32 -21.61
C VAL A 565 15.11 1.47 -22.84
N GLU A 566 16.03 1.21 -23.76
CA GLU A 566 15.70 0.72 -25.11
C GLU A 566 15.53 -0.81 -25.24
N GLU A 567 16.07 -1.61 -24.30
CA GLU A 567 15.99 -3.10 -24.36
C GLU A 567 15.01 -3.72 -23.33
N LEU A 568 14.54 -2.95 -22.34
CA LEU A 568 13.77 -3.45 -21.19
C LEU A 568 12.25 -3.37 -21.40
N GLY A 569 11.73 -3.93 -22.50
CA GLY A 569 10.28 -4.00 -22.77
C GLY A 569 9.53 -4.93 -21.81
N LEU A 570 8.44 -4.42 -21.23
CA LEU A 570 7.52 -5.17 -20.35
C LEU A 570 6.60 -6.07 -21.19
N ARG A 571 6.55 -7.37 -20.85
CA ARG A 571 5.89 -8.41 -21.67
C ARG A 571 4.41 -8.61 -21.34
N SER A 572 3.94 -8.00 -20.26
CA SER A 572 2.54 -8.01 -19.82
C SER A 572 1.67 -6.93 -20.46
N PHE A 573 2.27 -5.99 -21.19
CA PHE A 573 1.59 -4.91 -21.90
C PHE A 573 1.40 -5.24 -23.39
N THR A 574 0.42 -4.60 -24.04
CA THR A 574 0.22 -4.75 -25.49
C THR A 574 0.77 -3.57 -26.29
N SER A 575 1.00 -2.43 -25.65
CA SER A 575 1.68 -1.27 -26.24
C SER A 575 3.21 -1.48 -26.30
N PRO A 576 3.87 -1.22 -27.44
CA PRO A 576 5.29 -1.57 -27.65
C PRO A 576 6.28 -0.63 -26.95
N ASP A 577 5.80 0.49 -26.41
CA ASP A 577 6.56 1.50 -25.66
C ASP A 577 6.48 1.29 -24.13
N ALA A 578 5.90 0.17 -23.68
CA ALA A 578 5.79 -0.19 -22.26
C ALA A 578 7.15 -0.60 -21.67
N THR A 579 7.88 0.39 -21.15
CA THR A 579 9.15 0.22 -20.44
C THR A 579 9.01 0.58 -18.94
N PRO A 580 9.95 0.17 -18.06
CA PRO A 580 10.02 0.64 -16.68
C PRO A 580 9.87 2.16 -16.54
N SER A 581 10.50 2.94 -17.42
CA SER A 581 10.42 4.40 -17.41
C SER A 581 9.06 4.93 -17.87
N ALA A 582 8.40 4.30 -18.84
CA ALA A 582 7.05 4.69 -19.25
C ALA A 582 6.03 4.50 -18.11
N ILE A 583 6.10 3.36 -17.41
CA ILE A 583 5.24 3.05 -16.25
C ILE A 583 5.55 3.96 -15.06
N TYR A 584 6.84 4.21 -14.79
CA TYR A 584 7.32 5.12 -13.74
C TYR A 584 6.80 6.54 -13.98
N ASN A 585 6.98 7.09 -15.18
CA ASN A 585 6.52 8.43 -15.53
C ASN A 585 4.98 8.55 -15.47
N ALA A 586 4.22 7.54 -15.90
CA ALA A 586 2.77 7.52 -15.74
C ALA A 586 2.35 7.58 -14.26
N SER A 587 3.01 6.85 -13.36
CA SER A 587 2.76 6.95 -11.91
C SER A 587 3.20 8.28 -11.31
N LEU A 588 4.32 8.86 -11.78
CA LEU A 588 4.81 10.14 -11.29
C LEU A 588 3.84 11.29 -11.61
N LYS A 589 3.19 11.26 -12.79
CA LYS A 589 2.11 12.20 -13.14
C LYS A 589 0.88 12.05 -12.24
N GLN A 590 0.48 10.81 -11.92
CA GLN A 590 -0.63 10.58 -10.99
C GLN A 590 -0.29 11.11 -9.59
N LEU A 591 0.95 10.96 -9.10
CA LEU A 591 1.39 11.60 -7.85
C LEU A 591 1.41 13.14 -7.94
N LYS A 592 2.00 13.71 -9.00
CA LYS A 592 1.98 15.16 -9.28
C LYS A 592 0.53 15.70 -9.24
N ARG A 593 -0.45 14.96 -9.79
CA ARG A 593 -1.88 15.28 -9.73
C ARG A 593 -2.51 15.12 -8.33
N LEU A 594 -2.20 14.05 -7.62
CA LEU A 594 -2.74 13.76 -6.29
C LEU A 594 -2.33 14.82 -5.27
N ILE A 595 -1.08 15.32 -5.33
CA ILE A 595 -0.60 16.40 -4.46
C ILE A 595 -1.33 17.72 -4.76
N TYR A 596 -1.46 18.09 -6.04
CA TYR A 596 -2.24 19.26 -6.46
C TYR A 596 -3.72 19.18 -5.98
N THR A 597 -4.34 18.02 -6.18
CA THR A 597 -5.71 17.73 -5.70
C THR A 597 -5.82 17.86 -4.18
N HIS A 598 -4.85 17.35 -3.42
CA HIS A 598 -4.82 17.46 -1.96
C HIS A 598 -4.70 18.92 -1.49
N HIS A 599 -3.77 19.68 -2.07
CA HIS A 599 -3.59 21.10 -1.75
C HIS A 599 -4.88 21.91 -1.99
N ASN A 600 -5.56 21.70 -3.13
CA ASN A 600 -6.82 22.39 -3.44
C ASN A 600 -7.98 22.05 -2.48
N ARG A 601 -7.96 20.87 -1.85
CA ARG A 601 -9.04 20.41 -0.94
C ARG A 601 -8.74 20.60 0.56
N LYS A 602 -7.54 21.05 0.93
CA LYS A 602 -7.05 21.13 2.33
C LYS A 602 -7.90 21.96 3.32
N ALA A 603 -8.76 22.85 2.82
CA ALA A 603 -9.70 23.61 3.65
C ALA A 603 -10.93 22.79 4.10
N GLN A 604 -11.19 21.65 3.45
CA GLN A 604 -12.34 20.77 3.67
C GLN A 604 -11.89 19.36 4.13
N SER A 605 -10.72 18.92 3.64
CA SER A 605 -10.10 17.64 3.98
C SER A 605 -9.26 17.69 5.26
N PRO A 606 -9.28 16.63 6.10
CA PRO A 606 -8.29 16.48 7.16
C PRO A 606 -6.88 16.27 6.57
N ILE A 607 -5.87 16.90 7.16
CA ILE A 607 -4.45 16.66 6.85
C ILE A 607 -4.05 15.29 7.44
N ILE A 608 -3.38 14.47 6.63
CA ILE A 608 -2.91 13.14 7.02
C ILE A 608 -1.40 13.07 6.75
N CYS A 609 -0.58 12.98 7.80
CA CYS A 609 0.88 13.00 7.69
C CYS A 609 1.46 11.88 6.82
N PHE A 610 0.78 10.74 6.72
CA PHE A 610 1.21 9.60 5.88
C PHE A 610 1.20 9.93 4.38
N PHE A 611 0.45 10.94 3.94
CA PHE A 611 0.49 11.39 2.53
C PHE A 611 1.89 11.86 2.09
N ASN A 612 2.79 12.12 3.05
CA ASN A 612 4.19 12.44 2.81
C ASN A 612 4.94 11.41 1.93
N THR A 613 4.55 10.13 1.87
CA THR A 613 5.24 9.12 1.03
C THR A 613 5.24 9.50 -0.45
N ALA A 614 4.15 10.09 -0.94
CA ALA A 614 4.08 10.64 -2.29
C ALA A 614 4.86 11.96 -2.41
N VAL A 615 4.71 12.85 -1.43
CA VAL A 615 5.28 14.20 -1.46
C VAL A 615 6.82 14.17 -1.48
N MET A 616 7.42 13.31 -0.66
CA MET A 616 8.88 13.10 -0.62
C MET A 616 9.41 12.50 -1.92
N LYS A 617 8.67 11.59 -2.54
CA LYS A 617 9.09 10.99 -3.80
C LYS A 617 8.97 12.03 -4.93
N VAL A 618 7.89 12.81 -4.99
CA VAL A 618 7.74 13.86 -6.00
C VAL A 618 8.79 14.97 -5.82
N SER A 619 9.12 15.40 -4.59
CA SER A 619 10.12 16.47 -4.39
C SER A 619 11.51 16.08 -4.91
N ILE A 620 12.00 14.88 -4.57
CA ILE A 620 13.29 14.39 -5.07
C ILE A 620 13.27 14.22 -6.61
N GLU A 621 12.19 13.66 -7.17
CA GLU A 621 12.13 13.44 -8.62
C GLU A 621 11.99 14.73 -9.44
N VAL A 622 11.36 15.81 -8.93
CA VAL A 622 11.37 17.10 -9.65
C VAL A 622 12.69 17.84 -9.54
N LEU A 623 13.44 17.69 -8.44
CA LEU A 623 14.80 18.23 -8.32
C LEU A 623 15.78 17.56 -9.32
N LYS A 624 15.63 16.25 -9.57
CA LYS A 624 16.35 15.53 -10.64
C LYS A 624 16.07 16.02 -12.06
N CYS A 625 15.01 16.83 -12.24
CA CYS A 625 14.58 17.37 -13.52
C CYS A 625 14.71 18.90 -13.61
N ALA A 626 15.28 19.57 -12.60
CA ALA A 626 15.20 21.03 -12.46
C ALA A 626 15.83 21.82 -13.63
N ASP A 627 16.80 21.24 -14.33
CA ASP A 627 17.45 21.85 -15.50
C ASP A 627 16.57 21.86 -16.77
N TYR A 628 15.48 21.07 -16.82
CA TYR A 628 14.73 20.83 -18.07
C TYR A 628 13.20 20.61 -17.96
N ASP A 629 12.65 20.27 -16.79
CA ASP A 629 11.19 20.27 -16.54
C ASP A 629 10.77 21.69 -16.09
N PRO A 630 10.16 22.53 -16.94
CA PRO A 630 9.83 23.91 -16.55
C PRO A 630 8.81 23.99 -15.40
N ASP A 631 8.05 22.92 -15.15
CA ASP A 631 7.08 22.87 -14.06
C ASP A 631 7.72 22.45 -12.71
N TRP A 632 9.02 22.13 -12.67
CA TRP A 632 9.67 21.57 -11.48
C TRP A 632 9.43 22.41 -10.23
N TYR A 633 9.53 23.74 -10.35
CA TYR A 633 9.39 24.67 -9.24
C TYR A 633 7.95 24.72 -8.71
N PHE A 634 6.95 24.65 -9.59
CA PHE A 634 5.55 24.59 -9.19
C PHE A 634 5.26 23.33 -8.35
N TYR A 635 5.73 22.16 -8.81
CA TYR A 635 5.58 20.92 -8.07
C TYR A 635 6.42 20.88 -6.78
N PHE A 636 7.62 21.47 -6.76
CA PHE A 636 8.41 21.60 -5.53
C PHE A 636 7.73 22.54 -4.52
N ARG A 637 7.14 23.66 -4.96
CA ARG A 637 6.34 24.54 -4.08
C ARG A 637 5.07 23.86 -3.57
N LEU A 638 4.40 23.01 -4.37
CA LEU A 638 3.31 22.14 -3.88
C LEU A 638 3.79 21.23 -2.73
N CYS A 639 4.93 20.55 -2.90
CA CYS A 639 5.50 19.69 -1.86
C CYS A 639 5.88 20.47 -0.60
N PHE A 640 6.56 21.61 -0.76
CA PHE A 640 6.91 22.49 0.37
C PHE A 640 5.68 23.02 1.11
N GLN A 641 4.64 23.42 0.37
CA GLN A 641 3.40 23.91 0.96
C GLN A 641 2.68 22.81 1.76
N PHE A 642 2.71 21.56 1.30
CA PHE A 642 2.21 20.42 2.09
C PHE A 642 2.99 20.26 3.40
N TRP A 643 4.33 20.34 3.39
CA TRP A 643 5.10 20.25 4.65
C TRP A 643 4.82 21.44 5.58
N LYS A 644 4.67 22.66 5.04
CA LYS A 644 4.33 23.87 5.81
C LYS A 644 2.96 23.74 6.49
N ASP A 645 1.94 23.28 5.77
CA ASP A 645 0.60 23.05 6.32
C ASP A 645 0.59 21.87 7.32
N THR A 646 1.33 20.80 7.02
CA THR A 646 1.42 19.61 7.89
C THR A 646 2.23 19.87 9.17
N PHE A 647 3.21 20.77 9.13
CA PHE A 647 3.99 21.17 10.31
C PHE A 647 3.14 21.82 11.40
N VAL A 648 2.01 22.45 11.06
CA VAL A 648 1.04 22.94 12.06
C VAL A 648 0.57 21.80 12.98
N CYS A 649 0.40 20.60 12.44
CA CYS A 649 -0.07 19.43 13.19
C CYS A 649 1.06 18.54 13.73
N TYR A 650 2.18 18.45 13.00
CA TYR A 650 3.21 17.42 13.21
C TYR A 650 4.63 18.00 13.17
N ARG A 651 5.34 17.95 14.30
CA ARG A 651 6.69 18.55 14.48
C ARG A 651 7.77 18.07 13.51
N PRO A 652 7.84 16.79 13.08
CA PRO A 652 8.85 16.32 12.11
C PRO A 652 8.95 17.13 10.82
N PHE A 653 7.87 17.80 10.42
CA PHE A 653 7.75 18.38 9.10
C PHE A 653 8.62 19.63 8.87
N GLN A 654 9.11 20.29 9.93
CA GLN A 654 10.16 21.29 9.80
C GLN A 654 11.48 20.67 9.30
N LEU A 655 11.94 19.57 9.92
CA LEU A 655 13.17 18.89 9.49
C LEU A 655 13.02 18.25 8.11
N ILE A 656 11.85 17.70 7.80
CA ILE A 656 11.55 17.15 6.48
C ILE A 656 11.65 18.23 5.41
N ALA A 657 11.09 19.42 5.64
CA ALA A 657 11.23 20.55 4.72
C ALA A 657 12.69 21.04 4.63
N GLN A 658 13.39 21.17 5.75
CA GLN A 658 14.79 21.59 5.81
C GLN A 658 15.71 20.65 5.02
N ALA A 659 15.53 19.33 5.15
CA ALA A 659 16.29 18.33 4.39
C ALA A 659 16.02 18.35 2.88
N ASN A 660 14.77 18.59 2.46
CA ASN A 660 14.43 18.76 1.04
C ASN A 660 14.98 20.09 0.48
N LEU A 661 15.03 21.15 1.29
CA LEU A 661 15.66 22.41 0.90
C LEU A 661 17.19 22.29 0.82
N ALA A 662 17.82 21.48 1.67
CA ALA A 662 19.25 21.14 1.53
C ALA A 662 19.52 20.41 0.22
N ALA A 663 18.70 19.39 -0.13
CA ALA A 663 18.81 18.69 -1.42
C ALA A 663 18.65 19.65 -2.63
N ALA A 664 17.77 20.65 -2.51
CA ALA A 664 17.55 21.66 -3.55
C ALA A 664 18.68 22.71 -3.65
N LEU A 665 19.41 22.96 -2.57
CA LEU A 665 20.65 23.76 -2.57
C LEU A 665 21.82 22.96 -3.15
N ASP A 666 21.96 21.68 -2.76
CA ASP A 666 23.00 20.76 -3.23
C ASP A 666 23.02 20.59 -4.75
N CYS A 667 21.85 20.48 -5.38
CA CYS A 667 21.74 20.40 -6.84
C CYS A 667 21.71 21.77 -7.54
N GLY A 668 21.81 22.88 -6.81
CA GLY A 668 21.78 24.24 -7.35
C GLY A 668 20.42 24.73 -7.86
N ALA A 669 19.35 23.94 -7.69
CA ALA A 669 18.00 24.29 -8.13
C ALA A 669 17.40 25.48 -7.36
N LEU A 670 17.80 25.69 -6.10
CA LEU A 670 17.47 26.87 -5.30
C LEU A 670 18.71 27.66 -4.89
N SER A 671 18.51 28.96 -4.67
CA SER A 671 19.50 29.82 -4.01
C SER A 671 19.27 29.88 -2.50
N SER A 672 20.34 30.13 -1.75
CA SER A 672 20.34 30.30 -0.29
C SER A 672 19.31 31.31 0.20
N ASN A 673 19.10 32.41 -0.53
CA ASN A 673 18.09 33.43 -0.21
C ASN A 673 16.65 32.89 -0.32
N THR A 674 16.34 32.15 -1.39
CA THR A 674 15.01 31.55 -1.58
C THR A 674 14.75 30.46 -0.54
N ALA A 675 15.76 29.62 -0.26
CA ALA A 675 15.65 28.56 0.73
C ALA A 675 15.53 29.11 2.17
N ASN A 676 16.23 30.20 2.49
CA ASN A 676 16.06 30.94 3.75
C ASN A 676 14.65 31.53 3.89
N ALA A 677 14.11 32.16 2.84
CA ALA A 677 12.75 32.70 2.85
C ALA A 677 11.71 31.59 3.10
N MET A 678 11.86 30.44 2.44
CA MET A 678 10.99 29.28 2.68
C MET A 678 11.15 28.73 4.11
N MET A 679 12.36 28.67 4.67
CA MET A 679 12.55 28.32 6.08
C MET A 679 11.96 29.34 7.07
N GLN A 680 11.84 30.62 6.68
CA GLN A 680 11.10 31.61 7.47
C GLN A 680 9.58 31.38 7.38
N GLU A 681 9.02 31.00 6.21
CA GLU A 681 7.60 30.64 6.08
C GLU A 681 7.20 29.50 7.03
N ILE A 682 7.99 28.42 7.11
CA ILE A 682 7.65 27.26 7.96
C ILE A 682 7.83 27.58 9.45
N ARG A 683 8.90 28.31 9.83
CA ARG A 683 9.08 28.84 11.20
C ARG A 683 7.96 29.81 11.60
N ALA A 684 7.32 30.50 10.64
CA ALA A 684 6.23 31.43 10.91
C ALA A 684 4.91 30.75 11.35
N VAL A 685 4.61 29.55 10.84
CA VAL A 685 3.35 28.82 11.11
C VAL A 685 3.41 27.88 12.33
N GLY A 686 4.60 27.45 12.75
CA GLY A 686 4.79 26.51 13.87
C GLY A 686 4.87 27.12 15.28
N LYS A 687 4.48 28.40 15.46
CA LYS A 687 4.74 29.19 16.69
C LYS A 687 4.07 28.67 17.97
N HIS A 688 3.17 27.71 17.87
CA HIS A 688 2.54 27.00 19.01
C HIS A 688 3.35 25.79 19.49
N HIS A 689 4.32 25.28 18.72
CA HIS A 689 5.20 24.20 19.18
C HIS A 689 6.18 24.72 20.24
N MET A 690 6.37 23.93 21.30
CA MET A 690 7.27 24.29 22.40
C MET A 690 8.73 24.04 22.01
N ALA A 691 9.58 25.06 22.18
CA ALA A 691 10.97 25.07 21.69
C ALA A 691 11.94 24.09 22.41
N SER A 692 11.52 23.42 23.48
CA SER A 692 12.34 22.45 24.23
C SER A 692 12.22 21.01 23.73
N ASP A 693 11.40 20.74 22.72
CA ASP A 693 11.20 19.43 22.11
C ASP A 693 11.73 19.43 20.66
N GLU A 694 13.05 19.38 20.49
CA GLU A 694 13.63 19.16 19.16
C GLU A 694 13.20 17.79 18.61
N ALA A 695 12.56 17.80 17.44
CA ALA A 695 12.23 16.58 16.71
C ALA A 695 13.51 15.96 16.15
N VAL A 696 13.57 14.62 16.08
CA VAL A 696 14.65 13.87 15.41
C VAL A 696 14.01 12.91 14.42
N VAL A 697 14.51 12.88 13.18
CA VAL A 697 14.00 12.01 12.12
C VAL A 697 15.16 11.29 11.45
N ARG A 698 15.37 10.02 11.80
CA ARG A 698 16.42 9.16 11.22
C ARG A 698 15.97 8.36 9.99
N GLY A 699 14.74 8.58 9.52
CA GLY A 699 14.22 7.97 8.29
C GLY A 699 14.97 8.50 7.05
N LEU A 700 14.99 7.69 5.99
CA LEU A 700 15.66 8.01 4.74
C LEU A 700 14.91 9.09 3.95
N LEU A 701 15.67 10.04 3.38
CA LEU A 701 15.21 11.04 2.42
C LEU A 701 15.33 10.51 0.99
N ASP A 702 16.55 10.09 0.64
CA ASP A 702 16.98 9.71 -0.71
C ASP A 702 17.48 8.26 -0.70
N PHE A 703 16.74 7.40 -1.41
CA PHE A 703 17.03 5.97 -1.50
C PHE A 703 18.17 5.64 -2.48
N ASP A 704 18.48 6.55 -3.41
CA ASP A 704 19.63 6.41 -4.30
C ASP A 704 20.91 6.75 -3.53
N LEU A 705 20.93 7.83 -2.74
CA LEU A 705 22.02 8.14 -1.81
C LEU A 705 22.19 7.06 -0.73
N ALA A 706 21.09 6.48 -0.25
CA ALA A 706 21.10 5.40 0.75
C ALA A 706 21.84 4.13 0.27
N THR A 707 21.99 3.91 -1.05
CA THR A 707 22.84 2.82 -1.59
C THR A 707 24.33 3.03 -1.35
N ARG A 708 24.76 4.26 -1.04
CA ARG A 708 26.16 4.65 -0.81
C ARG A 708 26.43 4.94 0.66
N SER A 709 25.52 5.64 1.32
CA SER A 709 25.62 6.01 2.73
C SER A 709 24.26 6.08 3.40
N LEU A 710 23.93 5.06 4.19
CA LEU A 710 22.72 5.01 5.04
C LEU A 710 22.69 6.09 6.13
N GLN A 711 23.81 6.80 6.37
CA GLN A 711 23.89 7.89 7.34
C GLN A 711 23.61 9.25 6.67
N GLU A 712 24.27 9.56 5.55
CA GLU A 712 24.06 10.81 4.82
C GLU A 712 22.64 10.91 4.24
N ALA A 713 22.04 9.78 3.86
CA ALA A 713 20.67 9.73 3.36
C ALA A 713 19.58 9.96 4.43
N GLN A 714 19.91 10.14 5.71
CA GLN A 714 18.92 10.38 6.76
C GLN A 714 18.43 11.82 6.76
N ILE A 715 17.12 12.02 6.98
CA ILE A 715 16.48 13.34 7.07
C ILE A 715 17.23 14.27 8.04
N VAL A 716 17.64 13.77 9.22
CA VAL A 716 18.42 14.56 10.19
C VAL A 716 19.79 15.00 9.66
N ALA A 717 20.51 14.14 8.92
CA ALA A 717 21.83 14.47 8.36
C ALA A 717 21.72 15.47 7.22
N MET A 718 20.75 15.29 6.31
CA MET A 718 20.49 16.24 5.23
C MET A 718 19.94 17.58 5.75
N ALA A 719 19.16 17.58 6.83
CA ALA A 719 18.74 18.81 7.49
C ALA A 719 19.92 19.56 8.15
N GLN A 720 20.90 18.87 8.72
CA GLN A 720 22.12 19.50 9.27
C GLN A 720 22.95 20.16 8.16
N ARG A 721 23.09 19.50 7.00
CA ARG A 721 23.79 20.08 5.82
C ARG A 721 23.13 21.36 5.30
N PHE A 722 21.84 21.61 5.59
CA PHE A 722 21.19 22.89 5.27
C PHE A 722 21.92 24.08 5.93
N ASP A 723 22.16 23.99 7.23
CA ASP A 723 22.76 25.08 8.00
C ASP A 723 24.25 25.27 7.64
N GLU A 724 24.94 24.18 7.27
CA GLU A 724 26.31 24.21 6.72
C GLU A 724 26.38 24.92 5.35
N LEU A 725 25.46 24.62 4.44
CA LEU A 725 25.38 25.22 3.10
C LEU A 725 25.09 26.72 3.16
N LEU A 726 24.22 27.16 4.07
CA LEU A 726 23.97 28.58 4.31
C LEU A 726 25.22 29.30 4.82
N LEU A 727 25.87 28.77 5.86
CA LEU A 727 27.10 29.36 6.41
C LEU A 727 28.21 29.44 5.36
N PHE A 728 28.35 28.44 4.48
CA PHE A 728 29.33 28.47 3.40
C PHE A 728 28.99 29.53 2.33
N ASN A 729 27.71 29.71 2.00
CA ASN A 729 27.26 30.76 1.09
C ASN A 729 27.56 32.15 1.66
N ASP A 730 27.20 32.42 2.91
CA ASP A 730 27.38 33.74 3.53
C ASP A 730 28.89 34.12 3.61
N LEU A 731 29.75 33.13 3.86
CA LEU A 731 31.22 33.26 3.81
C LEU A 731 31.79 33.45 2.39
N THR A 732 31.02 33.20 1.32
CA THR A 732 31.49 33.30 -0.07
C THR A 732 30.82 34.42 -0.89
N THR A 733 29.63 34.91 -0.49
CA THR A 733 29.05 36.15 -1.04
C THR A 733 29.58 37.41 -0.35
N GLY A 734 29.97 37.30 0.93
CA GLY A 734 30.63 38.37 1.68
C GLY A 734 29.68 39.33 2.41
N ASP A 735 28.44 38.93 2.65
CA ASP A 735 27.41 39.73 3.32
C ASP A 735 27.52 39.66 4.87
N LEU A 736 28.57 40.30 5.43
CA LEU A 736 28.84 40.44 6.88
C LEU A 736 28.86 41.89 7.37
#